data_AF-A0A4Y2JH50-F1
#
_entry.id   AF-A0A4Y2JH50-F1
#
_cell.length_a   1.000
_cell.length_b   1.000
_cell.length_c   1.000
_cell.angle_alpha   90.00
_cell.angle_beta   90.00
_cell.angle_gamma   90.00
#
_symmetry.space_group_name_H-M   'P 1'
#
loop_
_entity.id
_entity.type
_entity.pdbx_description
1 polymer ?
#
loop_
_entity_poly.entity_id
_entity_poly.type
_entity_poly.pdbx_seq_one_letter_code
_entity_poly.pdbx_strand_id
1 'polypeptide(L)'
;MGPNVFSASGGTAIFVKNNIPHHEFIPPPFQQIEATLVVLDINKNDPVTLTSIYIPPKADNYLALFDIENLIQISPNQIICGDFNAKHTAWGCLTNCTRGNVLQAFANNAGVEILAPSTPTRFGYTSANTLDLIMVRDFLSPYDILSVPDLSSDHNPVIANFYFKFTLPRLIGKTKTNWNLFKNKLESINLINSMDINTPEMLENIVERFEEDILAAKIAASNPIPQNQNYIDPRIRNIRKERNLARKTFQTTRDPALKRITNKLNKEIIKLSDKLEDENYTNKLVNANTQDGSFWNLTGSFKKKKQDIPTLNGPASIANTDTEKANCLAESLEKQFHLNDISHTETETIVQNSVVGFLNTYRNSIFQIDPPSNCEIFNCIKNLNIHKAPGIDGINNKMIKNLPSNIISNLTTIIHLILSLGHFPSRWKTATVIPILKPGKDPTNPESYRPISLLPSINKIVEHIILNRFNSFLANNSILCPEQFGFRKNLSTSHQLLRVVEFIEEGFINKQKTGAVFLDIQKAFDRVWQDALIHKLINYNTPPYITKTFLSYMKNRKFAVQVKNSLSETKNIHAGVAQGSKIGPILFSIFINDIPKQFNTMISLYADDTAILARNKNPKYIQLALNRHLLSLEDWFAKWKIAINATKSEAITFTKSTQKTNYPPVKINNKIIPWSQECKYLGVILDTRLTWKPHFLYTKKKFRDLTRKFYPLISRNAKLSRENKILIYTAYLRPVLTYASSVWGYAAKYNHKIIETQQNLLIRKICGANIWYIHNTDIYKALDYPPSLSSSKNLLQTSTKLSTITKTRQLNPSLFINPT
;
A
#
# COMPACT_ATOMS: atom_id res chain seq x y z
N MET A 1 -2.31 -31.61 14.71
CA MET A 1 -2.60 -31.54 16.15
C MET A 1 -1.79 -32.62 16.84
N GLY A 2 -0.74 -32.23 17.56
CA GLY A 2 -0.10 -33.00 18.63
C GLY A 2 0.05 -32.04 19.80
N PRO A 3 -0.14 -32.46 21.06
CA PRO A 3 -0.16 -31.54 22.18
C PRO A 3 1.29 -31.13 22.50
N ASN A 4 1.67 -29.90 22.14
CA ASN A 4 2.83 -29.25 22.74
C ASN A 4 2.51 -29.04 24.23
N VAL A 5 3.04 -29.94 25.07
CA VAL A 5 3.01 -29.81 26.53
C VAL A 5 4.13 -28.86 26.95
N PHE A 6 4.03 -27.60 26.57
CA PHE A 6 4.75 -26.51 27.22
C PHE A 6 3.73 -25.44 27.60
N SER A 7 3.57 -25.23 28.90
CA SER A 7 2.74 -24.17 29.48
C SER A 7 3.16 -22.79 28.94
N ALA A 8 2.20 -21.89 28.77
CA ALA A 8 2.28 -20.59 28.10
C ALA A 8 3.21 -19.53 28.74
N SER A 9 4.48 -19.85 29.01
CA SER A 9 5.45 -18.92 29.63
C SER A 9 6.87 -18.95 29.07
N GLY A 10 7.13 -19.70 27.99
CA GLY A 10 8.41 -19.71 27.26
C GLY A 10 8.33 -18.95 25.93
N GLY A 11 9.44 -18.33 25.51
CA GLY A 11 9.60 -17.80 24.16
C GLY A 11 10.90 -17.02 23.97
N THR A 12 11.57 -17.23 22.84
CA THR A 12 12.75 -16.47 22.42
C THR A 12 12.37 -15.38 21.42
N ALA A 13 13.13 -14.29 21.40
CA ALA A 13 12.95 -13.22 20.42
C ALA A 13 14.29 -12.54 20.13
N ILE A 14 14.52 -12.19 18.86
CA ILE A 14 15.67 -11.41 18.43
C ILE A 14 15.18 -10.08 17.87
N PHE A 15 15.76 -8.98 18.34
CA PHE A 15 15.51 -7.64 17.81
C PHE A 15 16.76 -7.12 17.09
N VAL A 16 16.66 -6.96 15.77
CA VAL A 16 17.72 -6.40 14.93
C VAL A 16 17.36 -4.98 14.51
N LYS A 17 18.33 -4.07 14.54
CA LYS A 17 18.15 -2.70 14.07
C LYS A 17 17.93 -2.70 12.56
N ASN A 18 16.89 -2.01 12.08
CA ASN A 18 16.46 -2.01 10.67
C ASN A 18 17.51 -1.65 9.60
N ASN A 19 18.65 -1.06 9.99
CA ASN A 19 19.74 -0.72 9.07
C ASN A 19 20.85 -1.76 9.01
N ILE A 20 20.74 -2.83 9.77
CA ILE A 20 21.59 -4.01 9.64
C ILE A 20 20.86 -4.94 8.66
N PRO A 21 21.44 -5.28 7.50
CA PRO A 21 20.88 -6.29 6.61
C PRO A 21 20.70 -7.63 7.33
N HIS A 22 19.49 -8.19 7.33
CA HIS A 22 19.18 -9.43 8.03
C HIS A 22 17.96 -10.13 7.44
N HIS A 23 17.85 -11.43 7.70
CA HIS A 23 16.67 -12.23 7.41
C HIS A 23 16.42 -13.30 8.48
N GLU A 24 15.15 -13.68 8.64
CA GLU A 24 14.75 -14.75 9.55
C GLU A 24 15.11 -16.12 8.94
N PHE A 25 15.65 -17.00 9.77
CA PHE A 25 15.86 -18.40 9.41
C PHE A 25 14.89 -19.27 10.22
N ILE A 26 14.11 -20.11 9.55
CA ILE A 26 13.15 -21.00 10.20
C ILE A 26 13.87 -22.32 10.50
N PRO A 27 14.20 -22.62 11.77
CA PRO A 27 14.86 -23.87 12.10
C PRO A 27 13.92 -25.07 12.00
N PRO A 28 14.45 -26.31 11.91
CA PRO A 28 13.66 -27.51 12.13
C PRO A 28 13.02 -27.50 13.54
N PRO A 29 11.93 -28.27 13.75
CA PRO A 29 11.31 -28.35 15.07
C PRO A 29 12.28 -29.00 16.07
N PHE A 30 12.56 -28.29 17.17
CA PHE A 30 13.35 -28.79 18.29
C PHE A 30 12.47 -29.50 19.32
N GLN A 31 13.04 -30.44 20.07
CA GLN A 31 12.29 -31.26 21.02
C GLN A 31 12.27 -30.65 22.43
N GLN A 32 13.40 -30.10 22.86
CA GLN A 32 13.64 -29.68 24.24
C GLN A 32 14.04 -28.22 24.39
N ILE A 33 14.44 -27.55 23.30
CA ILE A 33 14.82 -26.13 23.31
C ILE A 33 13.82 -25.27 22.54
N GLU A 34 13.68 -24.02 22.99
CA GLU A 34 13.05 -22.97 22.20
C GLU A 34 14.16 -22.14 21.54
N ALA A 35 14.08 -21.89 20.24
CA ALA A 35 15.10 -21.13 19.52
C ALA A 35 14.50 -20.20 18.47
N THR A 36 15.13 -19.03 18.31
CA THR A 36 14.86 -18.08 17.22
C THR A 36 16.17 -17.75 16.53
N LEU A 37 16.19 -17.83 15.20
CA LEU A 37 17.39 -17.61 14.41
C LEU A 37 17.22 -16.42 13.47
N VAL A 38 18.23 -15.57 13.40
CA VAL A 38 18.32 -14.46 12.46
C VAL A 38 19.71 -14.46 11.85
N VAL A 39 19.77 -14.43 10.53
CA VAL A 39 21.03 -14.32 9.78
C VAL A 39 21.31 -12.85 9.49
N LEU A 40 22.51 -12.40 9.82
CA LEU A 40 23.01 -11.05 9.58
C LEU A 40 23.90 -11.05 8.33
N ASP A 41 23.47 -10.31 7.31
CA ASP A 41 24.17 -10.23 6.02
C ASP A 41 25.26 -9.14 6.06
N ILE A 42 26.21 -9.30 6.98
CA ILE A 42 27.28 -8.32 7.26
C ILE A 42 28.36 -8.38 6.16
N ASN A 43 28.75 -9.58 5.71
CA ASN A 43 29.62 -9.77 4.55
C ASN A 43 28.93 -10.71 3.56
N LYS A 44 28.84 -10.33 2.27
CA LYS A 44 28.18 -11.14 1.23
C LYS A 44 28.71 -12.57 1.13
N ASN A 45 29.97 -12.77 1.50
CA ASN A 45 30.63 -14.07 1.40
C ASN A 45 30.66 -14.82 2.74
N ASP A 46 30.25 -14.19 3.86
CA ASP A 46 30.35 -14.82 5.17
C ASP A 46 29.31 -14.22 6.17
N PRO A 47 28.05 -14.70 6.14
CA PRO A 47 27.00 -14.21 7.02
C PRO A 47 27.16 -14.72 8.45
N VAL A 48 26.66 -13.96 9.42
CA VAL A 48 26.69 -14.34 10.85
C VAL A 48 25.29 -14.73 11.30
N THR A 49 25.13 -15.94 11.82
CA THR A 49 23.85 -16.44 12.32
C THR A 49 23.73 -16.18 13.82
N LEU A 50 22.79 -15.32 14.21
CA LEU A 50 22.45 -15.08 15.62
C LEU A 50 21.31 -16.00 16.03
N THR A 51 21.53 -16.79 17.08
CA THR A 51 20.55 -17.72 17.62
C THR A 51 20.26 -17.36 19.07
N SER A 52 19.00 -17.08 19.39
CA SER A 52 18.54 -16.93 20.77
C SER A 52 17.91 -18.24 21.21
N ILE A 53 18.37 -18.82 22.33
CA ILE A 53 17.83 -20.07 22.86
C ILE A 53 17.27 -19.91 24.28
N TYR A 54 16.33 -20.78 24.63
CA TYR A 54 15.89 -21.00 26.00
C TYR A 54 15.81 -22.51 26.23
N ILE A 55 16.51 -22.98 27.27
CA ILE A 55 16.45 -24.39 27.70
C ILE A 55 15.62 -24.45 28.99
N PRO A 56 14.39 -24.99 28.94
CA PRO A 56 13.56 -25.14 30.11
C PRO A 56 14.28 -25.91 31.23
N PRO A 57 14.07 -25.57 32.52
CA PRO A 57 14.67 -26.32 33.63
C PRO A 57 14.34 -27.81 33.60
N LYS A 58 13.15 -28.19 33.10
CA LYS A 58 12.67 -29.58 32.98
C LYS A 58 13.14 -30.31 31.71
N ALA A 59 13.88 -29.65 30.82
CA ALA A 59 14.37 -30.27 29.60
C ALA A 59 15.32 -31.44 29.90
N ASP A 60 15.19 -32.52 29.13
CA ASP A 60 16.15 -33.62 29.17
C ASP A 60 17.53 -33.15 28.71
N ASN A 61 18.58 -33.48 29.46
CA ASN A 61 19.91 -32.92 29.23
C ASN A 61 20.53 -33.42 27.92
N TYR A 62 20.30 -34.68 27.54
CA TYR A 62 20.91 -35.27 26.35
C TYR A 62 20.16 -34.86 25.09
N LEU A 63 18.83 -34.84 25.14
CA LEU A 63 18.01 -34.36 24.03
C LEU A 63 18.19 -32.85 23.80
N ALA A 64 18.34 -32.05 24.85
CA ALA A 64 18.68 -30.63 24.69
C ALA A 64 20.06 -30.44 24.04
N LEU A 65 21.03 -31.29 24.35
CA LEU A 65 22.35 -31.27 23.69
C LEU A 65 22.25 -31.65 22.21
N PHE A 66 21.44 -32.66 21.87
CA PHE A 66 21.20 -33.04 20.48
C PHE A 66 20.59 -31.88 19.69
N ASP A 67 19.64 -31.15 20.28
CA ASP A 67 19.09 -29.93 19.66
C ASP A 67 20.17 -28.83 19.48
N ILE A 68 21.09 -28.66 20.44
CA ILE A 68 22.23 -27.73 20.32
C ILE A 68 23.22 -28.17 19.22
N GLU A 69 23.50 -29.47 19.12
CA GLU A 69 24.37 -30.01 18.08
C GLU A 69 23.79 -29.74 16.69
N ASN A 70 22.48 -29.97 16.52
CA ASN A 70 21.77 -29.62 15.29
C ASN A 70 21.83 -28.12 15.00
N LEU A 71 21.74 -27.26 16.02
CA LEU A 71 21.88 -25.81 15.86
C LEU A 71 23.25 -25.42 15.32
N ILE A 72 24.33 -25.97 15.88
CA ILE A 72 25.72 -25.68 15.51
C ILE A 72 26.01 -26.08 14.05
N GLN A 73 25.33 -27.10 13.54
CA GLN A 73 25.49 -27.54 12.16
C GLN A 73 24.79 -26.64 11.13
N ILE A 74 23.92 -25.71 11.56
CA ILE A 74 23.16 -24.84 10.64
C ILE A 74 24.08 -23.87 9.87
N SER A 75 25.11 -23.34 10.53
CA SER A 75 25.95 -22.29 9.95
C SER A 75 27.37 -22.34 10.53
N PRO A 76 28.41 -22.13 9.70
CA PRO A 76 29.79 -22.10 10.19
C PRO A 76 30.06 -20.92 11.15
N ASN A 77 29.38 -19.79 10.96
CA ASN A 77 29.55 -18.57 11.76
C ASN A 77 28.31 -18.30 12.61
N GLN A 78 28.18 -19.05 13.71
CA GLN A 78 27.03 -18.95 14.59
C GLN A 78 27.39 -18.41 15.98
N ILE A 79 26.53 -17.52 16.48
CA ILE A 79 26.53 -17.04 17.86
C ILE A 79 25.24 -17.52 18.49
N ILE A 80 25.34 -18.48 19.41
CA ILE A 80 24.19 -19.00 20.16
C ILE A 80 24.19 -18.37 21.54
N CYS A 81 23.14 -17.66 21.91
CA CYS A 81 23.04 -17.00 23.22
C CYS A 81 21.68 -17.19 23.86
N GLY A 82 21.63 -17.17 25.19
CA GLY A 82 20.37 -17.27 25.91
C GLY A 82 20.51 -17.91 27.28
N ASP A 83 19.38 -18.33 27.85
CA ASP A 83 19.35 -18.99 29.16
C ASP A 83 19.42 -20.51 28.99
N PHE A 84 20.60 -21.06 29.28
CA PHE A 84 20.90 -22.50 29.16
C PHE A 84 20.43 -23.28 30.41
N ASN A 85 20.10 -22.58 31.50
CA ASN A 85 19.82 -23.19 32.80
C ASN A 85 20.89 -24.21 33.24
N ALA A 86 22.15 -23.99 32.83
CA ALA A 86 23.29 -24.87 33.08
C ALA A 86 24.28 -24.24 34.06
N LYS A 87 24.56 -24.91 35.17
CA LYS A 87 25.49 -24.46 36.21
C LYS A 87 26.79 -25.24 36.12
N HIS A 88 27.91 -24.54 36.00
CA HIS A 88 29.23 -25.15 36.04
C HIS A 88 30.27 -24.16 36.57
N THR A 89 31.29 -24.67 37.25
CA THR A 89 32.39 -23.87 37.80
C THR A 89 33.20 -23.17 36.71
N ALA A 90 33.30 -23.75 35.51
CA ALA A 90 34.02 -23.16 34.37
C ALA A 90 33.51 -21.77 33.95
N TRP A 91 32.24 -21.46 34.16
CA TRP A 91 31.65 -20.14 33.88
C TRP A 91 31.18 -19.40 35.15
N GLY A 92 31.85 -19.66 36.27
CA GLY A 92 31.71 -18.86 37.49
C GLY A 92 30.53 -19.23 38.41
N CYS A 93 29.93 -20.41 38.26
CA CYS A 93 28.98 -20.92 39.26
C CYS A 93 29.69 -21.60 40.45
N LEU A 94 29.08 -21.57 41.63
CA LEU A 94 29.62 -22.23 42.83
C LEU A 94 29.55 -23.77 42.78
N THR A 95 28.57 -24.31 42.06
CA THR A 95 28.27 -25.74 42.00
C THR A 95 27.99 -26.15 40.57
N ASN A 96 28.34 -27.38 40.22
CA ASN A 96 27.94 -27.98 38.96
C ASN A 96 26.55 -28.59 39.05
N CYS A 97 25.79 -28.56 37.95
CA CYS A 97 24.63 -29.41 37.76
C CYS A 97 24.89 -30.41 36.63
N THR A 98 24.05 -31.46 36.54
CA THR A 98 24.16 -32.49 35.50
C THR A 98 24.23 -31.87 34.10
N ARG A 99 23.36 -30.90 33.81
CA ARG A 99 23.35 -30.18 32.53
C ARG A 99 24.66 -29.43 32.26
N GLY A 100 25.23 -28.76 33.27
CA GLY A 100 26.48 -28.03 33.12
C GLY A 100 27.67 -28.94 32.83
N ASN A 101 27.74 -30.11 33.51
CA ASN A 101 28.79 -31.10 33.23
C ASN A 101 28.68 -31.65 31.79
N VAL A 102 27.46 -31.98 31.36
CA VAL A 102 27.20 -32.51 30.02
C VAL A 102 27.51 -31.45 28.95
N LEU A 103 27.10 -30.19 29.17
CA LEU A 103 27.37 -29.08 28.26
C LEU A 103 28.86 -28.77 28.14
N GLN A 104 29.62 -28.79 29.25
CA GLN A 104 31.07 -28.58 29.22
C GLN A 104 31.80 -29.71 28.48
N ALA A 105 31.41 -30.96 28.71
CA ALA A 105 31.98 -32.10 28.00
C ALA A 105 31.73 -31.99 26.48
N PHE A 106 30.51 -31.60 26.09
CA PHE A 106 30.18 -31.35 24.69
C PHE A 106 30.98 -30.19 24.09
N ALA A 107 31.11 -29.06 24.79
CA ALA A 107 31.88 -27.92 24.31
C ALA A 107 33.33 -28.30 23.99
N ASN A 108 33.96 -29.09 24.88
CA ASN A 108 35.32 -29.60 24.68
C ASN A 108 35.42 -30.54 23.47
N ASN A 109 34.45 -31.43 23.28
CA ASN A 109 34.46 -32.42 22.19
C ASN A 109 34.12 -31.79 20.82
N ALA A 110 33.22 -30.81 20.79
CA ALA A 110 32.75 -30.16 19.57
C ALA A 110 33.66 -29.00 19.11
N GLY A 111 34.67 -28.63 19.91
CA GLY A 111 35.55 -27.49 19.62
C GLY A 111 34.83 -26.14 19.73
N VAL A 112 33.95 -26.02 20.72
CA VAL A 112 33.08 -24.85 20.90
C VAL A 112 33.46 -24.12 22.17
N GLU A 113 33.55 -22.80 22.12
CA GLU A 113 33.87 -21.96 23.27
C GLU A 113 32.59 -21.45 23.94
N ILE A 114 32.51 -21.58 25.27
CA ILE A 114 31.44 -21.02 26.09
C ILE A 114 31.93 -19.73 26.71
N LEU A 115 31.36 -18.61 26.28
CA LEU A 115 31.62 -17.29 26.79
C LEU A 115 30.59 -16.91 27.86
N ALA A 116 31.06 -16.37 28.97
CA ALA A 116 30.23 -15.98 30.10
C ALA A 116 30.75 -14.69 30.76
N PRO A 117 29.87 -13.85 31.33
CA PRO A 117 30.31 -12.69 32.09
C PRO A 117 31.05 -13.10 33.37
N SER A 118 31.97 -12.24 33.83
CA SER A 118 32.73 -12.43 35.08
C SER A 118 31.89 -12.32 36.35
N THR A 119 30.62 -11.92 36.24
CA THR A 119 29.68 -11.78 37.36
C THR A 119 28.41 -12.58 37.09
N PRO A 120 27.74 -13.11 38.13
CA PRO A 120 26.54 -13.90 37.98
C PRO A 120 25.44 -13.18 37.19
N THR A 121 24.67 -13.92 36.41
CA THR A 121 23.59 -13.36 35.58
C THR A 121 22.23 -13.50 36.24
N ARG A 122 22.01 -14.54 37.07
CA ARG A 122 20.76 -14.76 37.80
C ARG A 122 20.95 -14.64 39.31
N PHE A 123 20.07 -13.86 39.94
CA PHE A 123 20.08 -13.58 41.38
C PHE A 123 18.77 -14.05 42.03
N GLY A 124 18.82 -15.26 42.60
CA GLY A 124 17.77 -15.78 43.48
C GLY A 124 17.83 -15.15 44.88
N TYR A 125 16.90 -15.57 45.74
CA TYR A 125 16.87 -15.12 47.14
C TYR A 125 18.15 -15.47 47.89
N THR A 126 18.68 -16.68 47.67
CA THR A 126 19.85 -17.22 48.39
C THR A 126 20.98 -17.65 47.45
N SER A 127 20.81 -17.54 46.13
CA SER A 127 21.79 -18.04 45.15
C SER A 127 22.14 -17.02 44.07
N ALA A 128 23.37 -17.07 43.57
CA ALA A 128 23.82 -16.35 42.39
C ALA A 128 24.40 -17.37 41.40
N ASN A 129 23.91 -17.39 40.16
CA ASN A 129 24.40 -18.32 39.14
C ASN A 129 24.55 -17.60 37.80
N THR A 130 25.50 -18.05 36.99
CA THR A 130 25.68 -17.63 35.60
C THR A 130 25.00 -18.64 34.70
N LEU A 131 23.82 -18.29 34.20
CA LEU A 131 22.98 -19.18 33.36
C LEU A 131 22.82 -18.65 31.93
N ASP A 132 23.01 -17.34 31.75
CA ASP A 132 22.92 -16.67 30.47
C ASP A 132 24.30 -16.75 29.80
N LEU A 133 24.43 -17.69 28.86
CA LEU A 133 25.70 -18.03 28.24
C LEU A 133 25.68 -17.66 26.76
N ILE A 134 26.88 -17.53 26.19
CA ILE A 134 27.09 -17.37 24.77
C ILE A 134 28.01 -18.49 24.31
N MET A 135 27.66 -19.14 23.22
CA MET A 135 28.37 -20.25 22.65
C MET A 135 28.79 -19.88 21.22
N VAL A 136 30.08 -20.01 20.93
CA VAL A 136 30.69 -19.66 19.64
C VAL A 136 31.65 -20.76 19.19
N ARG A 137 31.76 -20.96 17.88
CA ARG A 137 32.67 -21.93 17.28
C ARG A 137 33.65 -21.19 16.37
N ASP A 138 34.95 -21.44 16.55
CA ASP A 138 36.03 -20.90 15.71
C ASP A 138 35.97 -19.36 15.48
N PHE A 139 35.50 -18.61 16.48
CA PHE A 139 35.14 -17.20 16.33
C PHE A 139 36.29 -16.26 16.70
N LEU A 140 37.04 -15.80 15.69
CA LEU A 140 38.29 -15.02 15.87
C LEU A 140 38.13 -13.51 16.13
N SER A 141 36.90 -13.02 16.39
CA SER A 141 36.68 -11.59 16.63
C SER A 141 36.87 -11.24 18.11
N PRO A 142 37.49 -10.09 18.45
CA PRO A 142 37.58 -9.65 19.83
C PRO A 142 36.17 -9.43 20.41
N TYR A 143 36.00 -9.74 21.70
CA TYR A 143 34.73 -9.63 22.39
C TYR A 143 34.86 -9.10 23.81
N ASP A 144 33.80 -8.45 24.30
CA ASP A 144 33.64 -8.05 25.71
C ASP A 144 32.26 -8.48 26.21
N ILE A 145 32.19 -9.08 27.41
CA ILE A 145 30.92 -9.56 27.99
C ILE A 145 30.75 -9.02 29.41
N LEU A 146 29.61 -8.36 29.66
CA LEU A 146 29.30 -7.72 30.93
C LEU A 146 27.87 -8.05 31.39
N SER A 147 27.72 -8.41 32.66
CA SER A 147 26.41 -8.49 33.31
C SER A 147 26.06 -7.15 33.94
N VAL A 148 24.89 -6.60 33.61
CA VAL A 148 24.47 -5.27 34.06
C VAL A 148 23.34 -5.38 35.08
N PRO A 149 23.44 -4.76 36.27
CA PRO A 149 22.39 -4.78 37.29
C PRO A 149 21.25 -3.80 36.96
N ASP A 150 20.66 -3.94 35.78
CA ASP A 150 19.55 -3.11 35.28
C ASP A 150 18.30 -3.96 35.00
N LEU A 151 17.19 -3.30 34.68
CA LEU A 151 15.85 -3.89 34.47
C LEU A 151 15.26 -4.56 35.74
N SER A 152 14.09 -5.20 35.59
CA SER A 152 13.26 -5.72 36.70
C SER A 152 13.27 -7.23 36.86
N SER A 153 13.96 -7.98 36.00
CA SER A 153 14.05 -9.46 36.05
C SER A 153 14.92 -9.96 37.20
N ASP A 154 14.78 -11.22 37.62
CA ASP A 154 15.77 -11.90 38.48
C ASP A 154 17.07 -12.23 37.75
N HIS A 155 17.06 -12.15 36.42
CA HIS A 155 18.24 -12.09 35.57
C HIS A 155 18.71 -10.63 35.37
N ASN A 156 20.02 -10.45 35.29
CA ASN A 156 20.70 -9.25 34.82
C ASN A 156 20.89 -9.37 33.30
N PRO A 157 20.62 -8.31 32.52
CA PRO A 157 21.00 -8.27 31.12
C PRO A 157 22.49 -8.53 30.92
N VAL A 158 22.81 -9.36 29.94
CA VAL A 158 24.18 -9.59 29.48
C VAL A 158 24.41 -8.76 28.21
N ILE A 159 25.42 -7.91 28.23
CA ILE A 159 25.87 -7.15 27.07
C ILE A 159 27.11 -7.86 26.54
N ALA A 160 27.03 -8.36 25.32
CA ALA A 160 28.17 -8.91 24.58
C ALA A 160 28.46 -8.03 23.37
N ASN A 161 29.69 -7.52 23.29
CA ASN A 161 30.16 -6.72 22.15
C ASN A 161 31.02 -7.61 21.26
N PHE A 162 30.70 -7.66 19.98
CA PHE A 162 31.50 -8.31 18.94
C PHE A 162 31.90 -7.25 17.91
N TYR A 163 33.18 -7.19 17.55
CA TYR A 163 33.71 -6.14 16.68
C TYR A 163 33.88 -6.62 15.23
N PHE A 164 32.97 -6.20 14.35
CA PHE A 164 33.00 -6.52 12.93
C PHE A 164 33.47 -5.34 12.07
N LYS A 165 34.27 -5.61 11.03
CA LYS A 165 34.56 -4.61 9.98
C LYS A 165 33.41 -4.56 8.99
N PHE A 166 32.47 -3.62 9.18
CA PHE A 166 31.33 -3.44 8.29
C PHE A 166 30.93 -1.98 8.14
N THR A 167 30.52 -1.61 6.92
CA THR A 167 29.97 -0.29 6.65
C THR A 167 28.45 -0.37 6.67
N LEU A 168 27.83 0.20 7.70
CA LEU A 168 26.38 0.29 7.76
C LEU A 168 25.83 1.03 6.53
N PRO A 169 24.81 0.48 5.84
CA PRO A 169 24.14 1.24 4.80
C PRO A 169 23.62 2.56 5.40
N ARG A 170 23.89 3.69 4.72
CA ARG A 170 23.47 5.01 5.17
C ARG A 170 21.95 5.03 5.29
N LEU A 171 21.44 5.05 6.52
CA LEU A 171 20.08 5.50 6.78
C LEU A 171 20.00 6.96 6.33
N ILE A 172 19.17 7.25 5.32
CA ILE A 172 18.74 8.62 5.08
C ILE A 172 17.85 9.00 6.26
N GLY A 173 18.47 9.50 7.33
CA GLY A 173 17.77 10.06 8.47
C GLY A 173 16.85 11.20 8.05
N LYS A 174 15.90 11.58 8.90
CA LYS A 174 15.11 12.80 8.63
C LYS A 174 16.09 13.97 8.53
N THR A 175 16.12 14.64 7.40
CA THR A 175 16.92 15.85 7.20
C THR A 175 16.05 17.08 7.34
N LYS A 176 16.61 18.15 7.91
CA LYS A 176 16.00 19.48 7.89
C LYS A 176 16.69 20.29 6.80
N THR A 177 15.93 20.65 5.78
CA THR A 177 16.42 21.52 4.70
C THR A 177 16.20 22.99 5.04
N ASN A 178 17.22 23.82 4.83
CA ASN A 178 17.06 25.27 4.74
C ASN A 178 16.61 25.66 3.32
N TRP A 179 15.33 26.01 3.17
CA TRP A 179 14.75 26.31 1.86
C TRP A 179 15.24 27.62 1.23
N ASN A 180 15.73 28.57 2.03
CA ASN A 180 16.31 29.80 1.49
C ASN A 180 17.67 29.51 0.86
N LEU A 181 18.53 28.74 1.55
CA LEU A 181 19.81 28.33 0.99
C LEU A 181 19.63 27.46 -0.27
N PHE A 182 18.64 26.56 -0.25
CA PHE A 182 18.26 25.76 -1.42
C PHE A 182 17.91 26.63 -2.63
N LYS A 183 17.11 27.69 -2.44
CA LYS A 183 16.75 28.64 -3.50
C LYS A 183 17.94 29.41 -4.02
N ASN A 184 18.73 30.01 -3.13
CA ASN A 184 19.89 30.82 -3.51
C ASN A 184 20.90 30.03 -4.36
N LYS A 185 21.12 28.74 -4.04
CA LYS A 185 21.97 27.86 -4.84
C LYS A 185 21.42 27.54 -6.23
N LEU A 186 20.11 27.55 -6.39
CA LEU A 186 19.45 27.31 -7.68
C LEU A 186 19.29 28.60 -8.51
N GLU A 187 19.25 29.76 -7.88
CA GLU A 187 19.19 31.06 -8.56
C GLU A 187 20.46 31.37 -9.34
N SER A 188 21.62 30.81 -8.94
CA SER A 188 22.88 30.96 -9.67
C SER A 188 22.96 30.13 -10.96
N ILE A 189 21.95 29.31 -11.26
CA ILE A 189 21.92 28.47 -12.46
C ILE A 189 21.38 29.29 -13.64
N ASN A 190 22.09 29.24 -14.76
CA ASN A 190 21.75 29.94 -15.99
C ASN A 190 20.47 29.41 -16.65
N LEU A 191 19.82 30.26 -17.44
CA LEU A 191 18.67 29.86 -18.25
C LEU A 191 19.10 28.96 -19.40
N ILE A 192 18.28 27.95 -19.69
CA ILE A 192 18.49 27.06 -20.83
C ILE A 192 18.14 27.81 -22.12
N ASN A 193 19.10 27.92 -23.04
CA ASN A 193 18.84 28.44 -24.39
C ASN A 193 18.23 27.33 -25.26
N SER A 194 16.96 27.49 -25.65
CA SER A 194 16.24 26.50 -26.46
C SER A 194 16.75 26.41 -27.91
N MET A 195 17.37 27.46 -28.43
CA MET A 195 17.79 27.52 -29.84
C MET A 195 18.95 26.55 -30.14
N ASP A 196 19.75 26.22 -29.13
CA ASP A 196 20.92 25.34 -29.29
C ASP A 196 20.54 23.86 -29.23
N ILE A 197 19.27 23.52 -28.98
CA ILE A 197 18.84 22.16 -28.67
C ILE A 197 17.88 21.65 -29.74
N ASN A 198 18.39 20.84 -30.64
CA ASN A 198 17.65 20.29 -31.77
C ASN A 198 17.62 18.74 -31.81
N THR A 199 18.30 18.06 -30.88
CA THR A 199 18.37 16.59 -30.83
C THR A 199 17.83 16.01 -29.51
N PRO A 200 17.26 14.79 -29.55
CA PRO A 200 16.87 14.05 -28.33
C PRO A 200 18.01 13.84 -27.32
N GLU A 201 19.23 13.61 -27.80
CA GLU A 201 20.41 13.35 -26.96
C GLU A 201 20.79 14.57 -26.13
N MET A 202 20.76 15.76 -26.73
CA MET A 202 20.98 17.01 -26.00
C MET A 202 19.91 17.25 -24.94
N LEU A 203 18.65 16.91 -25.22
CA LEU A 203 17.55 17.00 -24.25
C LEU A 203 17.76 16.05 -23.06
N GLU A 204 18.22 14.81 -23.28
CA GLU A 204 18.54 13.88 -22.17
C GLU A 204 19.65 14.43 -21.27
N ASN A 205 20.73 14.98 -21.86
CA ASN A 205 21.84 15.57 -21.10
C ASN A 205 21.43 16.81 -20.27
N ILE A 206 20.43 17.56 -20.74
CA ILE A 206 19.89 18.73 -20.01
C ILE A 206 18.99 18.28 -18.87
N VAL A 207 18.17 17.25 -19.09
CA VAL A 207 17.31 16.68 -18.06
C VAL A 207 18.15 16.08 -16.93
N GLU A 208 19.24 15.40 -17.27
CA GLU A 208 20.19 14.88 -16.28
C GLU A 208 20.81 16.00 -15.43
N ARG A 209 21.38 17.02 -16.07
CA ARG A 209 21.94 18.20 -15.36
C ARG A 209 20.91 18.90 -14.48
N PHE A 210 19.68 19.05 -14.98
CA PHE A 210 18.57 19.66 -14.23
C PHE A 210 18.23 18.87 -12.95
N GLU A 211 18.24 17.54 -13.00
CA GLU A 211 18.03 16.69 -11.81
C GLU A 211 19.20 16.81 -10.82
N GLU A 212 20.43 16.74 -11.34
CA GLU A 212 21.65 16.81 -10.53
C GLU A 212 21.75 18.14 -9.77
N ASP A 213 21.45 19.26 -10.43
CA ASP A 213 21.44 20.58 -9.83
C ASP A 213 20.47 20.68 -8.64
N ILE A 214 19.25 20.14 -8.81
CA ILE A 214 18.22 20.12 -7.76
C ILE A 214 18.67 19.25 -6.57
N LEU A 215 19.26 18.08 -6.85
CA LEU A 215 19.73 17.16 -5.82
C LEU A 215 20.96 17.71 -5.08
N ALA A 216 21.92 18.30 -5.79
CA ALA A 216 23.11 18.93 -5.24
C ALA A 216 22.72 20.11 -4.33
N ALA A 217 21.80 20.97 -4.77
CA ALA A 217 21.26 22.06 -3.96
C ALA A 217 20.58 21.53 -2.69
N LYS A 218 19.80 20.43 -2.80
CA LYS A 218 19.16 19.79 -1.64
C LYS A 218 20.18 19.26 -0.65
N ILE A 219 21.20 18.53 -1.11
CA ILE A 219 22.24 17.95 -0.25
C ILE A 219 22.96 19.06 0.50
N ALA A 220 23.40 20.11 -0.21
CA ALA A 220 24.10 21.23 0.39
C ALA A 220 23.25 22.05 1.38
N ALA A 221 21.92 22.05 1.22
CA ALA A 221 21.00 22.77 2.10
C ALA A 221 20.43 21.94 3.25
N SER A 222 20.88 20.68 3.42
CA SER A 222 20.26 19.74 4.36
C SER A 222 21.19 19.32 5.48
N ASN A 223 20.70 19.46 6.71
CA ASN A 223 21.37 18.95 7.90
C ASN A 223 20.63 17.74 8.47
N PRO A 224 21.34 16.71 8.97
CA PRO A 224 20.71 15.58 9.66
C PRO A 224 20.02 16.07 10.93
N ILE A 225 18.78 15.60 11.17
CA ILE A 225 18.08 15.86 12.42
C ILE A 225 18.59 14.82 13.44
N PRO A 226 19.06 15.25 14.63
CA PRO A 226 19.40 14.32 15.71
C PRO A 226 18.20 13.41 16.00
N GLN A 227 18.43 12.11 16.17
CA GLN A 227 17.35 11.23 16.63
C GLN A 227 16.85 11.73 17.98
N ASN A 228 15.54 11.93 18.13
CA ASN A 228 14.94 12.25 19.42
C ASN A 228 15.41 11.19 20.41
N GLN A 229 16.15 11.60 21.44
CA GLN A 229 16.43 10.74 22.58
C GLN A 229 15.08 10.30 23.16
N ASN A 230 14.97 9.02 23.53
CA ASN A 230 13.78 8.52 24.22
C ASN A 230 13.60 9.35 25.50
N TYR A 231 12.56 10.21 25.52
CA TYR A 231 12.24 11.01 26.68
C TYR A 231 11.75 10.07 27.78
N ILE A 232 12.51 10.00 28.87
CA ILE A 232 12.12 9.29 30.09
C ILE A 232 11.72 10.35 31.10
N ASP A 233 10.50 10.24 31.64
CA ASP A 233 9.99 11.16 32.66
C ASP A 233 10.98 11.23 33.85
N PRO A 234 11.35 12.43 34.34
CA PRO A 234 12.28 12.59 35.45
C PRO A 234 11.90 11.79 36.71
N ARG A 235 10.60 11.62 36.98
CA ARG A 235 10.10 10.82 38.12
C ARG A 235 10.46 9.35 37.94
N ILE A 236 10.23 8.78 36.76
CA ILE A 236 10.63 7.41 36.44
C ILE A 236 12.15 7.27 36.52
N ARG A 237 12.90 8.26 36.02
CA ARG A 237 14.37 8.24 36.07
C ARG A 237 14.90 8.18 37.50
N ASN A 238 14.30 8.93 38.42
CA ASN A 238 14.70 8.93 39.83
C ASN A 238 14.39 7.59 40.50
N ILE A 239 13.18 7.06 40.33
CA ILE A 239 12.80 5.75 40.90
C ILE A 239 13.68 4.62 40.32
N ARG A 240 14.04 4.68 39.03
CA ARG A 240 14.98 3.73 38.41
C ARG A 240 16.37 3.78 39.04
N LYS A 241 16.89 4.97 39.38
CA LYS A 241 18.20 5.11 40.05
C LYS A 241 18.16 4.46 41.44
N GLU A 242 17.14 4.78 42.24
CA GLU A 242 16.97 4.20 43.57
C GLU A 242 16.81 2.67 43.51
N ARG A 243 16.00 2.19 42.57
CA ARG A 243 15.83 0.75 42.32
C ARG A 243 17.16 0.09 41.94
N ASN A 244 17.91 0.67 41.00
CA ASN A 244 19.18 0.09 40.53
C ASN A 244 20.23 0.09 41.65
N LEU A 245 20.25 1.12 42.50
CA LEU A 245 21.09 1.15 43.70
C LEU A 245 20.70 0.05 44.69
N ALA A 246 19.42 -0.04 45.07
CA ALA A 246 18.93 -1.07 45.98
C ALA A 246 19.17 -2.48 45.43
N ARG A 247 19.00 -2.67 44.11
CA ARG A 247 19.29 -3.93 43.41
C ARG A 247 20.78 -4.26 43.46
N LYS A 248 21.66 -3.32 43.09
CA LYS A 248 23.11 -3.52 43.14
C LYS A 248 23.57 -3.88 44.56
N THR A 249 23.07 -3.19 45.58
CA THR A 249 23.38 -3.49 46.98
C THR A 249 22.78 -4.83 47.43
N PHE A 250 21.58 -5.20 46.98
CA PHE A 250 21.04 -6.54 47.24
C PHE A 250 21.91 -7.65 46.61
N GLN A 251 22.42 -7.42 45.39
CA GLN A 251 23.26 -8.40 44.69
C GLN A 251 24.59 -8.65 45.40
N THR A 252 25.11 -7.65 46.12
CA THR A 252 26.33 -7.77 46.94
C THR A 252 26.05 -8.26 48.36
N THR A 253 25.08 -7.68 49.07
CA THR A 253 24.82 -7.92 50.51
C THR A 253 23.83 -9.04 50.81
N ARG A 254 22.96 -9.39 49.85
CA ARG A 254 21.86 -10.36 49.98
C ARG A 254 20.82 -10.06 51.05
N ASP A 255 20.70 -8.81 51.48
CA ASP A 255 19.68 -8.39 52.46
C ASP A 255 18.24 -8.52 51.88
N PRO A 256 17.36 -9.35 52.47
CA PRO A 256 15.96 -9.48 52.05
C PRO A 256 15.16 -8.16 52.12
N ALA A 257 15.53 -7.20 52.97
CA ALA A 257 14.89 -5.88 53.02
C ALA A 257 15.12 -5.11 51.72
N LEU A 258 16.34 -5.13 51.17
CA LEU A 258 16.66 -4.51 49.89
C LEU A 258 15.89 -5.15 48.73
N LYS A 259 15.69 -6.47 48.73
CA LYS A 259 14.85 -7.15 47.71
C LYS A 259 13.39 -6.69 47.78
N ARG A 260 12.83 -6.52 48.99
CA ARG A 260 11.47 -5.97 49.18
C ARG A 260 11.37 -4.54 48.65
N ILE A 261 12.40 -3.72 48.88
CA ILE A 261 12.50 -2.35 48.33
C ILE A 261 12.54 -2.39 46.80
N THR A 262 13.40 -3.23 46.19
CA THR A 262 13.46 -3.38 44.72
C THR A 262 12.11 -3.77 44.13
N ASN A 263 11.41 -4.72 44.75
CA ASN A 263 10.09 -5.17 44.29
C ASN A 263 9.02 -4.06 44.41
N LYS A 264 9.06 -3.27 45.50
CA LYS A 264 8.18 -2.11 45.69
C LYS A 264 8.41 -1.05 44.62
N LEU A 265 9.66 -0.66 44.40
CA LEU A 265 10.04 0.35 43.40
C LEU A 265 9.71 -0.12 41.98
N ASN A 266 9.86 -1.41 41.67
CA ASN A 266 9.42 -1.97 40.38
C ASN A 266 7.91 -1.80 40.15
N LYS A 267 7.08 -2.13 41.15
CA LYS A 267 5.62 -1.93 41.06
C LYS A 267 5.26 -0.46 40.88
N GLU A 268 5.98 0.43 41.55
CA GLU A 268 5.79 1.88 41.43
C GLU A 268 6.16 2.39 40.03
N ILE A 269 7.28 1.94 39.46
CA ILE A 269 7.67 2.26 38.07
C ILE A 269 6.60 1.82 37.09
N ILE A 270 6.08 0.58 37.21
CA ILE A 270 5.03 0.06 36.31
C ILE A 270 3.78 0.94 36.42
N LYS A 271 3.26 1.14 37.63
CA LYS A 271 2.05 1.94 37.88
C LYS A 271 2.19 3.38 37.38
N LEU A 272 3.35 3.99 37.57
CA LEU A 272 3.61 5.35 37.09
C LEU A 272 3.76 5.38 35.56
N SER A 273 4.40 4.39 34.95
CA SER A 273 4.53 4.28 33.49
C SER A 273 3.15 4.17 32.84
N ASP A 274 2.30 3.26 33.34
CA ASP A 274 0.94 3.07 32.83
C ASP A 274 0.12 4.37 32.93
N LYS A 275 0.18 5.04 34.10
CA LYS A 275 -0.49 6.32 34.31
C LYS A 275 -0.02 7.40 33.34
N LEU A 276 1.29 7.49 33.09
CA LEU A 276 1.84 8.48 32.17
C LEU A 276 1.54 8.18 30.71
N GLU A 277 1.49 6.91 30.33
CA GLU A 277 1.06 6.49 28.99
C GLU A 277 -0.40 6.85 28.76
N ASP A 278 -1.28 6.59 29.73
CA ASP A 278 -2.70 6.96 29.69
C ASP A 278 -2.91 8.48 29.63
N GLU A 279 -2.16 9.25 30.43
CA GLU A 279 -2.17 10.71 30.42
C GLU A 279 -1.67 11.26 29.07
N ASN A 280 -0.54 10.75 28.56
CA ASN A 280 0.01 11.15 27.26
C ASN A 280 -0.95 10.82 26.11
N TYR A 281 -1.57 9.65 26.13
CA TYR A 281 -2.57 9.26 25.14
C TYR A 281 -3.81 10.17 25.23
N THR A 282 -4.29 10.43 26.44
CA THR A 282 -5.43 11.33 26.68
C THR A 282 -5.13 12.75 26.21
N ASN A 283 -3.97 13.30 26.56
CA ASN A 283 -3.53 14.63 26.11
C ASN A 283 -3.43 14.69 24.59
N LYS A 284 -2.93 13.63 23.95
CA LYS A 284 -2.90 13.52 22.48
C LYS A 284 -4.29 13.52 21.86
N LEU A 285 -5.29 12.91 22.51
CA LEU A 285 -6.68 12.92 22.04
C LEU A 285 -7.36 14.28 22.26
N VAL A 286 -7.15 14.92 23.41
CA VAL A 286 -7.76 16.21 23.75
C VAL A 286 -7.19 17.34 22.87
N ASN A 287 -5.87 17.33 22.66
CA ASN A 287 -5.18 18.36 21.87
C ASN A 287 -5.25 18.12 20.35
N ALA A 288 -5.85 17.01 19.91
CA ALA A 288 -6.00 16.70 18.49
C ALA A 288 -6.88 17.75 17.82
N ASN A 289 -6.31 18.48 16.87
CA ASN A 289 -7.02 19.52 16.12
C ASN A 289 -6.84 19.31 14.61
N THR A 290 -7.74 19.93 13.84
CA THR A 290 -7.74 19.82 12.37
C THR A 290 -6.81 20.80 11.67
N GLN A 291 -6.31 21.82 12.38
CA GLN A 291 -5.50 22.91 11.80
C GLN A 291 -4.04 22.51 11.63
N ASP A 292 -3.46 21.81 12.61
CA ASP A 292 -2.06 21.37 12.61
C ASP A 292 -1.85 19.97 12.00
N GLY A 293 -2.93 19.29 11.61
CA GLY A 293 -2.90 17.95 11.04
C GLY A 293 -2.78 16.80 12.06
N SER A 294 -2.69 17.09 13.36
CA SER A 294 -2.61 16.09 14.44
C SER A 294 -3.81 15.13 14.43
N PHE A 295 -5.02 15.65 14.22
CA PHE A 295 -6.23 14.83 14.08
C PHE A 295 -6.14 13.83 12.91
N TRP A 296 -5.62 14.26 11.76
CA TRP A 296 -5.50 13.41 10.57
C TRP A 296 -4.39 12.37 10.72
N ASN A 297 -3.30 12.71 11.41
CA ASN A 297 -2.24 11.76 11.74
C ASN A 297 -2.74 10.69 12.73
N LEU A 298 -3.51 11.10 13.74
CA LEU A 298 -4.14 10.20 14.70
C LEU A 298 -5.10 9.22 13.99
N THR A 299 -6.05 9.75 13.22
CA THR A 299 -7.09 8.95 12.55
C THR A 299 -6.57 8.12 11.38
N GLY A 300 -5.52 8.58 10.69
CA GLY A 300 -4.89 7.88 9.57
C GLY A 300 -4.32 6.51 9.92
N SER A 301 -3.82 6.35 11.15
CA SER A 301 -3.28 5.09 11.67
C SER A 301 -4.32 3.95 11.72
N PHE A 302 -5.59 4.28 12.01
CA PHE A 302 -6.69 3.31 12.09
C PHE A 302 -7.23 2.90 10.71
N LYS A 303 -6.80 3.60 9.64
CA LYS A 303 -7.33 3.42 8.30
C LYS A 303 -6.65 2.27 7.55
N LYS A 304 -5.34 2.10 7.73
CA LYS A 304 -4.51 1.11 7.03
C LYS A 304 -3.85 0.17 8.05
N LYS A 305 -4.11 -1.13 7.95
CA LYS A 305 -3.20 -2.10 8.54
C LYS A 305 -2.00 -2.14 7.59
N LYS A 306 -0.83 -1.70 8.04
CA LYS A 306 0.40 -1.95 7.28
C LYS A 306 0.59 -3.47 7.30
N GLN A 307 0.36 -4.12 6.15
CA GLN A 307 0.65 -5.53 5.99
C GLN A 307 2.05 -5.59 5.39
N ASP A 308 2.99 -6.09 6.17
CA ASP A 308 4.28 -6.44 5.62
C ASP A 308 4.09 -7.63 4.66
N ILE A 309 4.89 -7.65 3.60
CA ILE A 309 4.83 -8.71 2.60
C ILE A 309 5.41 -9.96 3.25
N PRO A 310 4.62 -11.05 3.41
CA PRO A 310 5.12 -12.30 3.97
C PRO A 310 6.13 -12.93 3.02
N THR A 311 6.64 -14.11 3.39
CA THR A 311 7.40 -14.94 2.45
C THR A 311 6.57 -15.20 1.19
N LEU A 312 7.21 -15.11 0.03
CA LEU A 312 6.55 -15.29 -1.26
C LEU A 312 6.98 -16.62 -1.88
N ASN A 313 6.01 -17.32 -2.46
CA ASN A 313 6.28 -18.53 -3.23
C ASN A 313 6.76 -18.11 -4.62
N GLY A 314 8.08 -18.00 -4.78
CA GLY A 314 8.69 -17.70 -6.08
C GLY A 314 8.62 -18.89 -7.04
N PRO A 315 8.86 -18.66 -8.33
CA PRO A 315 8.82 -19.71 -9.35
C PRO A 315 9.89 -20.79 -9.17
N ALA A 316 11.02 -20.49 -8.50
CA ALA A 316 12.12 -21.42 -8.26
C ALA A 316 12.44 -21.65 -6.76
N SER A 317 12.20 -20.67 -5.90
CA SER A 317 12.49 -20.75 -4.46
C SER A 317 11.56 -19.86 -3.63
N ILE A 318 11.48 -20.12 -2.32
CA ILE A 318 10.75 -19.28 -1.37
C ILE A 318 11.57 -18.01 -1.12
N ALA A 319 10.99 -16.85 -1.42
CA ALA A 319 11.63 -15.55 -1.22
C ALA A 319 11.42 -15.06 0.22
N ASN A 320 12.51 -14.98 0.98
CA ASN A 320 12.49 -14.65 2.41
C ASN A 320 13.00 -13.24 2.67
N THR A 321 14.07 -12.83 1.99
CA THR A 321 14.67 -11.49 2.16
C THR A 321 13.84 -10.41 1.46
N ASP A 322 13.92 -9.16 1.90
CA ASP A 322 13.21 -8.05 1.24
C ASP A 322 13.65 -7.87 -0.22
N THR A 323 14.92 -8.19 -0.53
CA THR A 323 15.48 -8.14 -1.89
C THR A 323 14.96 -9.27 -2.76
N GLU A 324 14.94 -10.51 -2.26
CA GLU A 324 14.35 -11.66 -2.97
C GLU A 324 12.86 -11.45 -3.22
N LYS A 325 12.13 -10.93 -2.23
CA LYS A 325 10.71 -10.60 -2.38
C LYS A 325 10.51 -9.54 -3.47
N ALA A 326 11.35 -8.52 -3.51
CA ALA A 326 11.30 -7.49 -4.55
C ALA A 326 11.57 -8.09 -5.95
N ASN A 327 12.58 -8.95 -6.09
CA ASN A 327 12.91 -9.62 -7.36
C ASN A 327 11.81 -10.60 -7.80
N CYS A 328 11.28 -11.42 -6.89
CA CYS A 328 10.18 -12.33 -7.16
C CYS A 328 8.92 -11.60 -7.68
N LEU A 329 8.58 -10.47 -7.05
CA LEU A 329 7.49 -9.61 -7.53
C LEU A 329 7.81 -8.97 -8.87
N ALA A 330 9.06 -8.54 -9.09
CA ALA A 330 9.48 -7.93 -10.36
C ALA A 330 9.37 -8.93 -11.53
N GLU A 331 9.79 -10.18 -11.36
CA GLU A 331 9.65 -11.24 -12.35
C GLU A 331 8.19 -11.59 -12.66
N SER A 332 7.34 -11.68 -11.63
CA SER A 332 5.91 -11.91 -11.81
C SER A 332 5.25 -10.77 -12.59
N LEU A 333 5.63 -9.53 -12.30
CA LEU A 333 5.13 -8.34 -12.99
C LEU A 333 5.66 -8.21 -14.42
N GLU A 334 6.92 -8.59 -14.67
CA GLU A 334 7.50 -8.60 -16.01
C GLU A 334 6.68 -9.52 -16.94
N LYS A 335 6.34 -10.74 -16.49
CA LYS A 335 5.43 -11.64 -17.21
C LYS A 335 4.02 -11.05 -17.42
N GLN A 336 3.58 -10.17 -16.53
CA GLN A 336 2.30 -9.49 -16.65
C GLN A 336 2.31 -8.37 -17.71
N PHE A 337 3.43 -7.65 -17.86
CA PHE A 337 3.64 -6.59 -18.85
C PHE A 337 4.00 -7.13 -20.24
N HIS A 338 3.46 -8.29 -20.61
CA HIS A 338 3.52 -8.85 -21.95
C HIS A 338 2.13 -8.88 -22.58
N LEU A 339 2.07 -8.87 -23.91
CA LEU A 339 0.84 -9.02 -24.66
C LEU A 339 0.19 -10.37 -24.38
N ASN A 340 -1.12 -10.45 -24.59
CA ASN A 340 -1.80 -11.74 -24.58
C ASN A 340 -1.40 -12.55 -25.82
N ASP A 341 -1.32 -13.88 -25.67
CA ASP A 341 -1.08 -14.83 -26.76
C ASP A 341 -2.34 -14.98 -27.64
N ILE A 342 -2.74 -13.88 -28.26
CA ILE A 342 -3.86 -13.79 -29.20
C ILE A 342 -3.31 -13.14 -30.45
N SER A 343 -3.34 -13.87 -31.57
CA SER A 343 -2.79 -13.41 -32.84
C SER A 343 -3.90 -13.07 -33.82
N HIS A 344 -3.78 -11.91 -34.46
CA HIS A 344 -4.59 -11.53 -35.61
C HIS A 344 -3.66 -10.88 -36.65
N THR A 345 -3.06 -11.73 -37.50
CA THR A 345 -1.93 -11.40 -38.38
C THR A 345 -2.19 -10.19 -39.30
N GLU A 346 -3.40 -10.06 -39.82
CA GLU A 346 -3.79 -8.94 -40.68
C GLU A 346 -3.74 -7.61 -39.92
N THR A 347 -4.25 -7.58 -38.69
CA THR A 347 -4.28 -6.36 -37.86
C THR A 347 -2.89 -6.00 -37.38
N GLU A 348 -2.07 -7.00 -37.03
CA GLU A 348 -0.65 -6.80 -36.71
C GLU A 348 0.11 -6.13 -37.86
N THR A 349 -0.10 -6.60 -39.09
CA THR A 349 0.50 -6.02 -40.28
C THR A 349 0.06 -4.57 -40.50
N ILE A 350 -1.25 -4.28 -40.38
CA ILE A 350 -1.79 -2.92 -40.55
C ILE A 350 -1.24 -1.97 -39.50
N VAL A 351 -1.23 -2.39 -38.24
CA VAL A 351 -0.70 -1.60 -37.11
C VAL A 351 0.79 -1.30 -37.34
N GLN A 352 1.57 -2.32 -37.69
CA GLN A 352 3.00 -2.16 -37.94
C GLN A 352 3.27 -1.18 -39.09
N ASN A 353 2.58 -1.35 -40.22
CA ASN A 353 2.72 -0.46 -41.39
C ASN A 353 2.34 0.99 -41.05
N SER A 354 1.28 1.19 -40.29
CA SER A 354 0.84 2.52 -39.86
C SER A 354 1.86 3.21 -38.94
N VAL A 355 2.38 2.49 -37.95
CA VAL A 355 3.37 3.04 -37.00
C VAL A 355 4.71 3.32 -37.70
N VAL A 356 5.17 2.40 -38.56
CA VAL A 356 6.40 2.58 -39.35
C VAL A 356 6.24 3.75 -40.33
N GLY A 357 5.11 3.83 -41.03
CA GLY A 357 4.80 4.94 -41.93
C GLY A 357 4.86 6.28 -41.21
N PHE A 358 4.18 6.40 -40.06
CA PHE A 358 4.20 7.60 -39.23
C PHE A 358 5.62 7.98 -38.77
N LEU A 359 6.39 7.01 -38.28
CA LEU A 359 7.77 7.22 -37.85
C LEU A 359 8.67 7.69 -38.99
N ASN A 360 8.50 7.14 -40.19
CA ASN A 360 9.27 7.54 -41.36
C ASN A 360 8.92 8.97 -41.80
N THR A 361 7.64 9.34 -41.80
CA THR A 361 7.19 10.70 -42.13
C THR A 361 7.73 11.75 -41.17
N TYR A 362 7.76 11.45 -39.85
CA TYR A 362 8.06 12.44 -38.82
C TYR A 362 9.41 12.22 -38.09
N ARG A 363 10.31 11.41 -38.64
CA ARG A 363 11.55 10.96 -37.97
C ARG A 363 12.36 12.12 -37.40
N ASN A 364 12.68 13.09 -38.25
CA ASN A 364 13.52 14.26 -37.95
C ASN A 364 12.72 15.56 -37.84
N SER A 365 11.39 15.47 -37.73
CA SER A 365 10.55 16.66 -37.61
C SER A 365 10.71 17.31 -36.25
N ILE A 366 10.95 18.62 -36.27
CA ILE A 366 10.82 19.52 -35.13
C ILE A 366 9.50 20.26 -35.32
N PHE A 367 8.58 20.09 -34.39
CA PHE A 367 7.26 20.69 -34.47
C PHE A 367 7.27 22.11 -33.93
N GLN A 368 6.77 23.05 -34.74
CA GLN A 368 6.46 24.40 -34.28
C GLN A 368 5.18 24.35 -33.47
N ILE A 369 5.29 24.62 -32.17
CA ILE A 369 4.18 24.55 -31.22
C ILE A 369 4.25 25.76 -30.29
N ASP A 370 3.08 26.16 -29.78
CA ASP A 370 3.03 27.15 -28.71
C ASP A 370 3.70 26.58 -27.45
N PRO A 371 4.71 27.27 -26.89
CA PRO A 371 5.36 26.84 -25.66
C PRO A 371 4.34 26.88 -24.50
N PRO A 372 4.46 25.97 -23.52
CA PRO A 372 3.69 26.10 -22.29
C PRO A 372 4.04 27.42 -21.59
N SER A 373 3.06 28.04 -20.93
CA SER A 373 3.33 29.26 -20.18
C SER A 373 3.95 28.94 -18.82
N ASN A 374 4.85 29.80 -18.34
CA ASN A 374 5.37 29.72 -16.97
C ASN A 374 4.24 29.70 -15.92
N CYS A 375 3.15 30.43 -16.17
CA CYS A 375 1.96 30.46 -15.32
C CYS A 375 1.26 29.10 -15.23
N GLU A 376 1.17 28.35 -16.34
CA GLU A 376 0.58 27.00 -16.36
C GLU A 376 1.37 26.05 -15.45
N ILE A 377 2.70 26.08 -15.55
CA ILE A 377 3.58 25.22 -14.76
C ILE A 377 3.58 25.65 -13.29
N PHE A 378 3.64 26.95 -13.01
CA PHE A 378 3.56 27.47 -11.65
C PHE A 378 2.25 27.05 -10.95
N ASN A 379 1.11 27.14 -11.64
CA ASN A 379 -0.18 26.71 -11.12
C ASN A 379 -0.21 25.20 -10.85
N CYS A 380 0.40 24.39 -11.73
CA CYS A 380 0.56 22.95 -11.50
C CYS A 380 1.38 22.68 -10.23
N ILE A 381 2.52 23.36 -10.06
CA ILE A 381 3.41 23.23 -8.90
C ILE A 381 2.71 23.63 -7.60
N LYS A 382 1.98 24.75 -7.61
CA LYS A 382 1.23 25.26 -6.44
C LYS A 382 0.25 24.22 -5.89
N ASN A 383 -0.39 23.47 -6.79
CA ASN A 383 -1.40 22.47 -6.47
C ASN A 383 -0.82 21.09 -6.07
N LEU A 384 0.51 20.90 -6.10
CA LEU A 384 1.13 19.64 -5.69
C LEU A 384 0.89 19.34 -4.20
N ASN A 385 0.65 18.07 -3.87
CA ASN A 385 0.57 17.62 -2.49
C ASN A 385 2.00 17.30 -1.98
N ILE A 386 2.47 18.06 -0.99
CA ILE A 386 3.83 17.97 -0.44
C ILE A 386 4.15 16.64 0.27
N HIS A 387 3.14 15.86 0.62
CA HIS A 387 3.30 14.61 1.36
C HIS A 387 3.34 13.36 0.46
N LYS A 388 3.37 13.53 -0.87
CA LYS A 388 3.54 12.38 -1.79
C LYS A 388 5.00 11.93 -1.80
N ALA A 389 5.19 10.62 -1.91
CA ALA A 389 6.50 10.00 -2.04
C ALA A 389 7.16 10.39 -3.38
N PRO A 390 8.49 10.58 -3.40
CA PRO A 390 9.27 10.84 -4.63
C PRO A 390 9.39 9.56 -5.48
N GLY A 391 9.81 9.70 -6.75
CA GLY A 391 10.16 8.55 -7.58
C GLY A 391 11.58 8.06 -7.28
N ILE A 392 12.15 7.29 -8.22
CA ILE A 392 13.53 6.80 -8.15
C ILE A 392 14.58 7.93 -8.14
N ASP A 393 14.22 9.10 -8.66
CA ASP A 393 15.00 10.33 -8.71
C ASP A 393 15.23 10.98 -7.33
N GLY A 394 14.44 10.63 -6.31
CA GLY A 394 14.52 11.23 -4.98
C GLY A 394 13.98 12.67 -4.88
N ILE A 395 13.51 13.25 -6.00
CA ILE A 395 12.96 14.62 -6.03
C ILE A 395 11.50 14.60 -5.55
N ASN A 396 11.29 15.19 -4.37
CA ASN A 396 9.96 15.25 -3.75
C ASN A 396 9.21 16.54 -4.10
N ASN A 397 7.88 16.52 -3.94
CA ASN A 397 7.02 17.67 -4.22
C ASN A 397 7.35 18.92 -3.37
N LYS A 398 7.98 18.74 -2.20
CA LYS A 398 8.39 19.87 -1.35
C LYS A 398 9.59 20.62 -1.96
N MET A 399 10.51 19.90 -2.61
CA MET A 399 11.61 20.51 -3.38
C MET A 399 11.06 21.29 -4.57
N ILE A 400 10.14 20.68 -5.33
CA ILE A 400 9.53 21.33 -6.50
C ILE A 400 8.79 22.62 -6.14
N LYS A 401 8.06 22.66 -5.01
CA LYS A 401 7.38 23.89 -4.55
C LYS A 401 8.34 25.02 -4.15
N ASN A 402 9.61 24.71 -3.89
CA ASN A 402 10.63 25.68 -3.50
C ASN A 402 11.59 26.01 -4.64
N LEU A 403 11.28 25.63 -5.89
CA LEU A 403 12.09 26.02 -7.04
C LEU A 403 11.96 27.53 -7.29
N PRO A 404 13.07 28.24 -7.57
CA PRO A 404 13.04 29.64 -7.99
C PRO A 404 12.51 29.81 -9.42
N SER A 405 12.18 31.05 -9.79
CA SER A 405 11.51 31.37 -11.06
C SER A 405 12.37 31.04 -12.30
N ASN A 406 13.68 31.24 -12.24
CA ASN A 406 14.62 30.86 -13.31
C ASN A 406 14.57 29.35 -13.59
N ILE A 407 14.52 28.51 -12.55
CA ILE A 407 14.43 27.05 -12.69
C ILE A 407 13.05 26.62 -13.21
N ILE A 408 11.98 27.32 -12.84
CA ILE A 408 10.66 27.08 -13.43
C ILE A 408 10.69 27.39 -14.93
N SER A 409 11.33 28.49 -15.35
CA SER A 409 11.54 28.80 -16.77
C SER A 409 12.33 27.71 -17.48
N ASN A 410 13.39 27.17 -16.86
CA ASN A 410 14.14 26.03 -17.41
C ASN A 410 13.27 24.79 -17.60
N LEU A 411 12.41 24.47 -16.62
CA LEU A 411 11.45 23.38 -16.75
C LEU A 411 10.44 23.63 -17.89
N THR A 412 9.99 24.87 -18.07
CA THR A 412 9.14 25.28 -19.20
C THR A 412 9.81 25.01 -20.54
N THR A 413 11.07 25.43 -20.67
CA THR A 413 11.89 25.17 -21.86
C THR A 413 12.04 23.68 -22.12
N ILE A 414 12.34 22.88 -21.09
CA ILE A 414 12.43 21.42 -21.21
C ILE A 414 11.10 20.81 -21.70
N ILE A 415 9.96 21.22 -21.15
CA ILE A 415 8.64 20.73 -21.58
C ILE A 415 8.34 21.13 -23.04
N HIS A 416 8.71 22.35 -23.44
CA HIS A 416 8.60 22.78 -24.83
C HIS A 416 9.41 21.89 -25.76
N LEU A 417 10.68 21.63 -25.42
CA LEU A 417 11.58 20.77 -26.20
C LEU A 417 11.10 19.32 -26.28
N ILE A 418 10.54 18.77 -25.20
CA ILE A 418 9.92 17.44 -25.20
C ILE A 418 8.83 17.34 -26.26
N LEU A 419 7.96 18.35 -26.31
CA LEU A 419 6.85 18.39 -27.24
C LEU A 419 7.29 18.71 -28.68
N SER A 420 8.23 19.62 -28.87
CA SER A 420 8.71 20.02 -30.21
C SER A 420 9.54 18.93 -30.88
N LEU A 421 10.39 18.22 -30.14
CA LEU A 421 11.14 17.06 -30.63
C LEU A 421 10.28 15.79 -30.69
N GLY A 422 9.20 15.74 -29.90
CA GLY A 422 8.39 14.56 -29.69
C GLY A 422 9.14 13.45 -28.93
N HIS A 423 10.06 13.83 -28.04
CA HIS A 423 10.91 12.90 -27.30
C HIS A 423 10.71 13.02 -25.79
N PHE A 424 10.36 11.92 -25.13
CA PHE A 424 10.17 11.87 -23.68
C PHE A 424 11.43 11.34 -22.98
N PRO A 425 11.99 12.06 -21.98
CA PRO A 425 13.26 11.72 -21.36
C PRO A 425 13.28 10.34 -20.70
N SER A 426 14.36 9.61 -20.89
CA SER A 426 14.52 8.23 -20.47
C SER A 426 14.58 8.07 -18.96
N ARG A 427 15.23 9.01 -18.26
CA ARG A 427 15.28 9.06 -16.79
C ARG A 427 13.88 9.17 -16.17
N TRP A 428 12.99 9.90 -16.83
CA TRP A 428 11.61 10.11 -16.37
C TRP A 428 10.69 8.93 -16.68
N LYS A 429 11.07 7.98 -17.54
CA LYS A 429 10.26 6.81 -17.91
C LYS A 429 10.33 5.66 -16.88
N THR A 430 11.31 5.69 -15.99
CA THR A 430 11.55 4.62 -15.01
C THR A 430 10.62 4.77 -13.80
N ALA A 431 9.87 3.70 -13.47
CA ALA A 431 8.92 3.69 -12.37
C ALA A 431 9.41 2.86 -11.18
N THR A 432 9.22 3.37 -9.96
CA THR A 432 9.32 2.54 -8.75
C THR A 432 7.96 1.90 -8.47
N VAL A 433 7.84 0.59 -8.51
CA VAL A 433 6.57 -0.11 -8.29
C VAL A 433 6.41 -0.46 -6.82
N ILE A 434 5.33 0.03 -6.22
CA ILE A 434 4.92 -0.34 -4.86
C ILE A 434 3.82 -1.41 -4.96
N PRO A 435 4.07 -2.65 -4.52
CA PRO A 435 3.09 -3.72 -4.57
C PRO A 435 2.00 -3.49 -3.51
N ILE A 436 0.72 -3.59 -3.91
CA ILE A 436 -0.42 -3.50 -2.97
C ILE A 436 -1.27 -4.77 -3.08
N LEU A 437 -1.45 -5.48 -1.97
CA LEU A 437 -2.25 -6.70 -1.93
C LEU A 437 -3.71 -6.44 -2.33
N LYS A 438 -4.24 -7.27 -3.24
CA LYS A 438 -5.65 -7.28 -3.62
C LYS A 438 -6.49 -7.73 -2.41
N PRO A 439 -7.60 -7.03 -2.08
CA PRO A 439 -8.43 -7.40 -0.93
C PRO A 439 -8.91 -8.85 -0.99
N GLY A 440 -8.67 -9.62 0.08
CA GLY A 440 -9.13 -11.00 0.21
C GLY A 440 -8.37 -12.03 -0.62
N LYS A 441 -7.24 -11.67 -1.22
CA LYS A 441 -6.35 -12.60 -1.94
C LYS A 441 -5.22 -13.10 -1.04
N ASP A 442 -4.66 -14.24 -1.39
CA ASP A 442 -3.56 -14.88 -0.68
C ASP A 442 -2.30 -14.01 -0.74
N PRO A 443 -1.74 -13.59 0.41
CA PRO A 443 -0.56 -12.72 0.45
C PRO A 443 0.75 -13.43 0.08
N THR A 444 0.79 -14.76 0.03
CA THR A 444 2.00 -15.53 -0.34
C THR A 444 2.20 -15.62 -1.85
N ASN A 445 1.15 -15.38 -2.64
CA ASN A 445 1.18 -15.43 -4.10
C ASN A 445 1.54 -14.06 -4.70
N PRO A 446 2.62 -13.93 -5.49
CA PRO A 446 3.00 -12.69 -6.19
C PRO A 446 1.90 -12.07 -7.06
N GLU A 447 1.05 -12.88 -7.70
CA GLU A 447 -0.03 -12.39 -8.59
C GLU A 447 -1.18 -11.70 -7.83
N SER A 448 -1.24 -11.87 -6.52
CA SER A 448 -2.20 -11.23 -5.64
C SER A 448 -1.92 -9.73 -5.45
N TYR A 449 -0.77 -9.22 -5.89
CA TYR A 449 -0.38 -7.82 -5.72
C TYR A 449 -0.73 -6.98 -6.96
N ARG A 450 -1.13 -5.72 -6.73
CA ARG A 450 -1.30 -4.70 -7.78
C ARG A 450 -0.01 -3.88 -7.90
N PRO A 451 0.51 -3.62 -9.11
CA PRO A 451 1.67 -2.77 -9.32
C PRO A 451 1.29 -1.29 -9.31
N ILE A 452 1.58 -0.55 -8.24
CA ILE A 452 1.40 0.92 -8.26
C ILE A 452 2.70 1.59 -8.67
N SER A 453 2.71 2.18 -9.87
CA SER A 453 3.86 2.90 -10.42
C SER A 453 4.02 4.27 -9.78
N LEU A 454 5.11 4.45 -9.04
CA LEU A 454 5.56 5.72 -8.51
C LEU A 454 6.52 6.35 -9.52
N LEU A 455 5.96 7.13 -10.44
CA LEU A 455 6.73 7.93 -11.38
C LEU A 455 7.38 9.16 -10.72
N PRO A 456 8.52 9.64 -11.25
CA PRO A 456 9.15 10.90 -10.86
C PRO A 456 8.16 12.05 -10.73
N SER A 457 8.42 12.96 -9.79
CA SER A 457 7.50 14.05 -9.49
C SER A 457 7.43 15.05 -10.66
N ILE A 458 8.56 15.30 -11.33
CA ILE A 458 8.66 16.16 -12.51
C ILE A 458 7.92 15.53 -13.70
N ASN A 459 8.06 14.21 -13.92
CA ASN A 459 7.28 13.48 -14.93
C ASN A 459 5.77 13.79 -14.80
N LYS A 460 5.20 13.73 -13.59
CA LYS A 460 3.77 14.03 -13.37
C LYS A 460 3.36 15.48 -13.67
N ILE A 461 4.31 16.42 -13.71
CA ILE A 461 4.08 17.80 -14.14
C ILE A 461 4.01 17.83 -15.66
N VAL A 462 5.01 17.24 -16.33
CA VAL A 462 5.06 17.11 -17.80
C VAL A 462 3.78 16.42 -18.30
N GLU A 463 3.41 15.29 -17.70
CA GLU A 463 2.19 14.55 -18.03
C GLU A 463 0.92 15.41 -17.90
N HIS A 464 0.88 16.32 -16.92
CA HIS A 464 -0.28 17.18 -16.73
C HIS A 464 -0.45 18.17 -17.88
N ILE A 465 0.64 18.78 -18.33
CA ILE A 465 0.64 19.75 -19.43
C ILE A 465 0.24 19.06 -20.73
N ILE A 466 0.86 17.90 -21.03
CA ILE A 466 0.52 17.10 -22.22
C ILE A 466 -0.94 16.66 -22.17
N LEU A 467 -1.42 16.18 -21.02
CA LEU A 467 -2.80 15.74 -20.83
C LEU A 467 -3.81 16.88 -21.01
N ASN A 468 -3.49 18.09 -20.53
CA ASN A 468 -4.37 19.25 -20.72
C ASN A 468 -4.54 19.57 -22.21
N ARG A 469 -3.43 19.63 -22.97
CA ARG A 469 -3.46 19.86 -24.43
C ARG A 469 -4.21 18.74 -25.15
N PHE A 470 -3.95 17.50 -24.81
CA PHE A 470 -4.62 16.35 -25.42
C PHE A 470 -6.12 16.33 -25.12
N ASN A 471 -6.54 16.62 -23.87
CA ASN A 471 -7.96 16.71 -23.53
C ASN A 471 -8.69 17.83 -24.29
N SER A 472 -8.03 18.97 -24.52
CA SER A 472 -8.59 20.04 -25.37
C SER A 472 -8.82 19.54 -26.80
N PHE A 473 -7.85 18.82 -27.37
CA PHE A 473 -8.01 18.20 -28.69
C PHE A 473 -9.15 17.17 -28.73
N LEU A 474 -9.23 16.28 -27.74
CA LEU A 474 -10.31 15.28 -27.66
C LEU A 474 -11.70 15.91 -27.53
N ALA A 475 -11.82 17.00 -26.76
CA ALA A 475 -13.07 17.72 -26.57
C ALA A 475 -13.50 18.46 -27.84
N ASN A 476 -12.58 19.18 -28.48
CA ASN A 476 -12.88 19.96 -29.69
C ASN A 476 -13.31 19.08 -30.86
N ASN A 477 -12.81 17.84 -30.94
CA ASN A 477 -13.11 16.90 -32.01
C ASN A 477 -14.14 15.82 -31.62
N SER A 478 -14.72 15.88 -30.41
CA SER A 478 -15.71 14.92 -29.91
C SER A 478 -15.32 13.44 -30.10
N ILE A 479 -14.05 13.11 -29.86
CA ILE A 479 -13.48 11.80 -30.22
C ILE A 479 -13.96 10.67 -29.28
N LEU A 480 -14.09 10.97 -27.99
CA LEU A 480 -14.44 9.97 -26.98
C LEU A 480 -15.91 9.55 -27.07
N CYS A 481 -16.15 8.23 -27.09
CA CYS A 481 -17.48 7.66 -27.15
C CYS A 481 -18.34 8.14 -25.96
N PRO A 482 -19.61 8.54 -26.19
CA PRO A 482 -20.49 9.03 -25.12
C PRO A 482 -20.70 8.02 -23.99
N GLU A 483 -20.62 6.72 -24.27
CA GLU A 483 -20.88 5.64 -23.33
C GLU A 483 -19.73 5.35 -22.36
N GLN A 484 -18.54 5.90 -22.60
CA GLN A 484 -17.40 5.86 -21.68
C GLN A 484 -17.52 6.97 -20.64
N PHE A 485 -17.68 6.58 -19.37
CA PHE A 485 -17.78 7.49 -18.24
C PHE A 485 -16.51 7.48 -17.36
N GLY A 486 -15.63 6.50 -17.56
CA GLY A 486 -14.34 6.37 -16.87
C GLY A 486 -13.38 7.49 -17.26
N PHE A 487 -12.73 8.07 -16.25
CA PHE A 487 -11.68 9.10 -16.37
C PHE A 487 -12.06 10.35 -17.18
N ARG A 488 -13.36 10.63 -17.34
CA ARG A 488 -13.84 11.85 -17.99
C ARG A 488 -14.22 12.91 -16.99
N LYS A 489 -13.93 14.16 -17.34
CA LYS A 489 -14.32 15.32 -16.54
C LYS A 489 -15.84 15.34 -16.37
N ASN A 490 -16.29 15.61 -15.13
CA ASN A 490 -17.70 15.68 -14.74
C ASN A 490 -18.52 14.37 -14.81
N LEU A 491 -17.93 13.24 -15.21
CA LEU A 491 -18.59 11.93 -15.18
C LEU A 491 -18.09 11.11 -14.00
N SER A 492 -18.96 10.25 -13.45
CA SER A 492 -18.70 9.49 -12.22
C SER A 492 -19.31 8.11 -12.31
N THR A 493 -18.87 7.20 -11.43
CA THR A 493 -19.46 5.86 -11.30
C THR A 493 -20.96 5.92 -11.03
N SER A 494 -21.42 6.87 -10.22
CA SER A 494 -22.85 7.08 -9.93
C SER A 494 -23.65 7.45 -11.18
N HIS A 495 -23.08 8.24 -12.10
CA HIS A 495 -23.77 8.60 -13.34
C HIS A 495 -23.94 7.38 -14.26
N GLN A 496 -22.91 6.53 -14.35
CA GLN A 496 -22.98 5.31 -15.16
C GLN A 496 -23.96 4.29 -14.56
N LEU A 497 -23.96 4.15 -13.23
CA LEU A 497 -24.93 3.32 -12.51
C LEU A 497 -26.37 3.80 -12.73
N LEU A 498 -26.60 5.12 -12.69
CA LEU A 498 -27.92 5.70 -12.91
C LEU A 498 -28.44 5.34 -14.30
N ARG A 499 -27.63 5.55 -15.35
CA ARG A 499 -27.95 5.18 -16.74
C ARG A 499 -28.33 3.70 -16.88
N VAL A 500 -27.58 2.80 -16.25
CA VAL A 500 -27.86 1.36 -16.26
C VAL A 500 -29.19 1.05 -15.58
N VAL A 501 -29.45 1.66 -14.42
CA VAL A 501 -30.66 1.42 -13.62
C VAL A 501 -31.91 2.00 -14.29
N GLU A 502 -31.82 3.19 -14.87
CA GLU A 502 -32.91 3.80 -15.64
C GLU A 502 -33.33 2.89 -16.81
N PHE A 503 -32.37 2.35 -17.56
CA PHE A 503 -32.64 1.40 -18.64
C PHE A 503 -33.37 0.13 -18.16
N ILE A 504 -33.03 -0.36 -16.97
CA ILE A 504 -33.69 -1.53 -16.35
C ILE A 504 -35.11 -1.17 -15.90
N GLU A 505 -35.29 -0.04 -15.22
CA GLU A 505 -36.60 0.43 -14.73
C GLU A 505 -37.57 0.74 -15.87
N GLU A 506 -37.10 1.35 -16.96
CA GLU A 506 -37.90 1.51 -18.19
C GLU A 506 -38.38 0.15 -18.72
N GLY A 507 -37.51 -0.86 -18.67
CA GLY A 507 -37.88 -2.24 -19.00
C GLY A 507 -39.01 -2.75 -18.10
N PHE A 508 -38.93 -2.50 -16.79
CA PHE A 508 -39.99 -2.88 -15.85
C PHE A 508 -41.32 -2.18 -16.12
N ILE A 509 -41.30 -0.87 -16.40
CA ILE A 509 -42.50 -0.09 -16.74
C ILE A 509 -43.20 -0.69 -17.97
N ASN A 510 -42.41 -1.07 -18.98
CA ASN A 510 -42.92 -1.65 -20.22
C ASN A 510 -43.24 -3.15 -20.14
N LYS A 511 -43.24 -3.73 -18.94
CA LYS A 511 -43.44 -5.18 -18.69
C LYS A 511 -42.45 -6.05 -19.49
N GLN A 512 -41.25 -5.53 -19.74
CA GLN A 512 -40.14 -6.24 -20.38
C GLN A 512 -39.20 -6.81 -19.30
N LYS A 513 -38.36 -7.75 -19.73
CA LYS A 513 -37.22 -8.25 -18.97
C LYS A 513 -35.95 -7.61 -19.53
N THR A 514 -34.95 -7.42 -18.68
CA THR A 514 -33.65 -6.89 -19.10
C THR A 514 -32.57 -7.90 -18.75
N GLY A 515 -31.84 -8.39 -19.74
CA GLY A 515 -30.63 -9.19 -19.52
C GLY A 515 -29.42 -8.28 -19.54
N ALA A 516 -28.49 -8.49 -18.61
CA ALA A 516 -27.23 -7.79 -18.54
C ALA A 516 -26.05 -8.75 -18.43
N VAL A 517 -24.94 -8.42 -19.08
CA VAL A 517 -23.67 -9.13 -19.01
C VAL A 517 -22.61 -8.14 -18.57
N PHE A 518 -21.88 -8.47 -17.51
CA PHE A 518 -20.77 -7.70 -16.98
C PHE A 518 -19.47 -8.45 -17.29
N LEU A 519 -18.60 -7.83 -18.07
CA LEU A 519 -17.35 -8.43 -18.55
C LEU A 519 -16.17 -7.99 -17.66
N ASP A 520 -15.33 -8.95 -17.26
CA ASP A 520 -14.06 -8.71 -16.56
C ASP A 520 -12.89 -8.80 -17.56
N ILE A 521 -12.23 -7.68 -17.85
CA ILE A 521 -11.05 -7.64 -18.72
C ILE A 521 -9.81 -8.03 -17.90
N GLN A 522 -9.03 -8.98 -18.39
CA GLN A 522 -7.85 -9.45 -17.67
C GLN A 522 -6.71 -8.43 -17.74
N LYS A 523 -6.33 -7.89 -16.58
CA LYS A 523 -5.14 -7.02 -16.43
C LYS A 523 -5.15 -5.85 -17.44
N ALA A 524 -6.30 -5.17 -17.55
CA ALA A 524 -6.62 -4.24 -18.63
C ALA A 524 -5.57 -3.16 -18.90
N PHE A 525 -5.03 -2.51 -17.86
CA PHE A 525 -3.99 -1.47 -18.01
C PHE A 525 -2.61 -2.05 -18.34
N ASP A 526 -2.29 -3.24 -17.83
CA ASP A 526 -0.95 -3.80 -17.87
C ASP A 526 -0.65 -4.53 -19.20
N ARG A 527 -1.67 -4.82 -20.01
CA ARG A 527 -1.56 -5.59 -21.26
C ARG A 527 -1.95 -4.82 -22.52
N VAL A 528 -2.11 -3.49 -22.44
CA VAL A 528 -2.43 -2.64 -23.59
C VAL A 528 -1.35 -2.79 -24.67
N TRP A 529 -1.76 -3.04 -25.90
CA TRP A 529 -0.86 -3.09 -27.05
C TRP A 529 -0.48 -1.68 -27.50
N GLN A 530 0.76 -1.30 -27.21
CA GLN A 530 1.26 0.07 -27.39
C GLN A 530 1.23 0.52 -28.85
N ASP A 531 1.67 -0.32 -29.79
CA ASP A 531 1.67 0.03 -31.22
C ASP A 531 0.24 0.21 -31.75
N ALA A 532 -0.70 -0.65 -31.32
CA ALA A 532 -2.11 -0.51 -31.68
C ALA A 532 -2.73 0.78 -31.12
N LEU A 533 -2.35 1.19 -29.91
CA LEU A 533 -2.76 2.48 -29.35
C LEU A 533 -2.24 3.65 -30.21
N ILE A 534 -0.99 3.59 -30.68
CA ILE A 534 -0.43 4.60 -31.58
C ILE A 534 -1.16 4.61 -32.93
N HIS A 535 -1.44 3.43 -33.50
CA HIS A 535 -2.24 3.29 -34.71
C HIS A 535 -3.63 3.95 -34.55
N LYS A 536 -4.32 3.72 -33.42
CA LYS A 536 -5.59 4.39 -33.13
C LYS A 536 -5.45 5.90 -33.02
N LEU A 537 -4.41 6.41 -32.38
CA LEU A 537 -4.15 7.85 -32.30
C LEU A 537 -3.94 8.49 -33.68
N ILE A 538 -3.25 7.79 -34.58
CA ILE A 538 -3.07 8.20 -35.98
C ILE A 538 -4.43 8.25 -36.69
N ASN A 539 -5.26 7.21 -36.56
CA ASN A 539 -6.58 7.16 -37.18
C ASN A 539 -7.54 8.24 -36.66
N TYR A 540 -7.37 8.69 -35.41
CA TYR A 540 -8.11 9.81 -34.83
C TYR A 540 -7.57 11.18 -35.22
N ASN A 541 -6.60 11.26 -36.15
CA ASN A 541 -5.95 12.50 -36.61
C ASN A 541 -5.35 13.30 -35.44
N THR A 542 -4.79 12.62 -34.45
CA THR A 542 -4.11 13.26 -33.32
C THR A 542 -2.90 14.05 -33.80
N PRO A 543 -2.64 15.27 -33.28
CA PRO A 543 -1.49 16.07 -33.70
C PRO A 543 -0.18 15.27 -33.65
N PRO A 544 0.66 15.29 -34.72
CA PRO A 544 1.85 14.44 -34.80
C PRO A 544 2.82 14.60 -33.63
N TYR A 545 2.95 15.81 -33.09
CA TYR A 545 3.82 16.08 -31.93
C TYR A 545 3.37 15.33 -30.67
N ILE A 546 2.06 15.23 -30.42
CA ILE A 546 1.49 14.47 -29.28
C ILE A 546 1.69 12.99 -29.52
N THR A 547 1.37 12.49 -30.72
CA THR A 547 1.51 11.07 -31.08
C THR A 547 2.96 10.61 -30.96
N LYS A 548 3.93 11.38 -31.47
CA LYS A 548 5.37 11.10 -31.35
C LYS A 548 5.82 11.12 -29.89
N THR A 549 5.35 12.09 -29.09
CA THR A 549 5.63 12.15 -27.64
C THR A 549 5.09 10.93 -26.89
N PHE A 550 3.86 10.49 -27.18
CA PHE A 550 3.27 9.30 -26.56
C PHE A 550 3.99 8.01 -26.98
N LEU A 551 4.41 7.90 -28.24
CA LEU A 551 5.23 6.79 -28.70
C LEU A 551 6.57 6.74 -27.96
N SER A 552 7.26 7.89 -27.83
CA SER A 552 8.53 7.97 -27.08
C SER A 552 8.33 7.70 -25.57
N TYR A 553 7.21 8.14 -25.00
CA TYR A 553 6.83 7.88 -23.60
C TYR A 553 6.63 6.39 -23.33
N MET A 554 5.96 5.66 -24.22
CA MET A 554 5.64 4.23 -24.03
C MET A 554 6.83 3.31 -24.32
N LYS A 555 7.74 3.71 -25.21
CA LYS A 555 8.90 2.92 -25.62
C LYS A 555 10.03 2.90 -24.56
N ASN A 556 10.65 1.74 -24.40
CA ASN A 556 11.81 1.50 -23.50
C ASN A 556 11.53 1.88 -22.03
N ARG A 557 10.30 1.66 -21.55
CA ARG A 557 9.96 1.90 -20.15
C ARG A 557 10.49 0.79 -19.26
N LYS A 558 10.97 1.21 -18.09
CA LYS A 558 11.58 0.34 -17.08
C LYS A 558 10.86 0.46 -15.75
N PHE A 559 10.93 -0.58 -14.93
CA PHE A 559 10.43 -0.55 -13.57
C PHE A 559 11.33 -1.32 -12.61
N ALA A 560 11.29 -0.93 -11.33
CA ALA A 560 11.90 -1.67 -10.23
C ALA A 560 10.89 -1.74 -9.08
N VAL A 561 10.75 -2.90 -8.44
CA VAL A 561 9.84 -3.11 -7.31
C VAL A 561 10.54 -2.71 -6.01
N GLN A 562 9.86 -1.97 -5.15
CA GLN A 562 10.38 -1.62 -3.83
C GLN A 562 9.63 -2.39 -2.74
N VAL A 563 10.38 -3.16 -1.94
CA VAL A 563 9.90 -3.83 -0.73
C VAL A 563 10.68 -3.25 0.46
N LYS A 564 9.96 -2.54 1.34
CA LYS A 564 10.55 -1.74 2.43
C LYS A 564 11.65 -0.80 1.90
N ASN A 565 12.92 -1.08 2.19
CA ASN A 565 14.08 -0.28 1.80
C ASN A 565 14.89 -0.91 0.66
N SER A 566 14.52 -2.12 0.21
CA SER A 566 15.20 -2.82 -0.88
C SER A 566 14.50 -2.57 -2.20
N LEU A 567 15.30 -2.41 -3.26
CA LEU A 567 14.87 -2.32 -4.65
C LEU A 567 15.23 -3.62 -5.38
N SER A 568 14.36 -4.06 -6.27
CA SER A 568 14.66 -5.17 -7.20
C SER A 568 15.64 -4.73 -8.28
N GLU A 569 16.10 -5.70 -9.06
CA GLU A 569 16.66 -5.43 -10.38
C GLU A 569 15.64 -4.70 -11.27
N THR A 570 16.17 -3.90 -12.21
CA THR A 570 15.33 -3.15 -13.15
C THR A 570 14.88 -4.07 -14.28
N LYS A 571 13.56 -4.12 -14.51
CA LYS A 571 12.92 -4.91 -15.56
C LYS A 571 12.27 -4.02 -16.62
N ASN A 572 11.97 -4.58 -17.79
CA ASN A 572 11.37 -3.85 -18.91
C ASN A 572 9.84 -4.00 -18.93
N ILE A 573 9.15 -2.97 -19.44
CA ILE A 573 7.71 -3.00 -19.70
C ILE A 573 7.49 -3.14 -21.21
N HIS A 574 7.02 -4.31 -21.66
CA HIS A 574 6.77 -4.58 -23.08
C HIS A 574 5.35 -4.21 -23.53
N ALA A 575 4.38 -4.26 -22.61
CA ALA A 575 2.99 -3.92 -22.86
C ALA A 575 2.40 -3.14 -21.67
N GLY A 576 1.30 -2.45 -21.94
CA GLY A 576 0.55 -1.72 -20.93
C GLY A 576 0.89 -0.24 -20.82
N VAL A 577 0.03 0.45 -20.08
CA VAL A 577 0.16 1.85 -19.68
C VAL A 577 0.40 1.92 -18.16
N ALA A 578 1.17 2.91 -17.70
CA ALA A 578 1.59 2.96 -16.30
C ALA A 578 0.39 3.12 -15.34
N GLN A 579 0.18 2.16 -14.43
CA GLN A 579 -0.81 2.32 -13.37
C GLN A 579 -0.32 3.33 -12.33
N GLY A 580 -0.85 4.56 -12.37
CA GLY A 580 -0.42 5.67 -11.50
C GLY A 580 0.10 6.89 -12.25
N SER A 581 0.22 6.83 -13.58
CA SER A 581 0.40 8.02 -14.42
C SER A 581 -0.89 8.83 -14.55
N LYS A 582 -0.77 10.10 -14.92
CA LYS A 582 -1.91 10.96 -15.26
C LYS A 582 -2.44 10.66 -16.66
N ILE A 583 -1.57 10.29 -17.61
CA ILE A 583 -1.96 10.04 -19.01
C ILE A 583 -2.48 8.60 -19.23
N GLY A 584 -2.00 7.62 -18.46
CA GLY A 584 -2.39 6.22 -18.63
C GLY A 584 -3.91 5.98 -18.71
N PRO A 585 -4.72 6.56 -17.82
CA PRO A 585 -6.17 6.40 -17.88
C PRO A 585 -6.84 6.90 -19.16
N ILE A 586 -6.42 8.05 -19.70
CA ILE A 586 -7.01 8.58 -20.94
C ILE A 586 -6.56 7.77 -22.16
N LEU A 587 -5.31 7.28 -22.17
CA LEU A 587 -4.79 6.42 -23.23
C LEU A 587 -5.55 5.09 -23.27
N PHE A 588 -5.87 4.52 -22.11
CA PHE A 588 -6.72 3.33 -22.04
C PHE A 588 -8.12 3.61 -22.60
N SER A 589 -8.75 4.73 -22.23
CA SER A 589 -10.06 5.11 -22.79
C SER A 589 -10.03 5.25 -24.31
N ILE A 590 -8.94 5.79 -24.88
CA ILE A 590 -8.74 5.88 -26.33
C ILE A 590 -8.55 4.49 -26.95
N PHE A 591 -7.81 3.60 -26.28
CA PHE A 591 -7.58 2.25 -26.76
C PHE A 591 -8.87 1.44 -26.91
N ILE A 592 -9.87 1.64 -26.06
CA ILE A 592 -11.16 0.93 -26.12
C ILE A 592 -12.28 1.74 -26.80
N ASN A 593 -11.96 2.89 -27.37
CA ASN A 593 -12.95 3.87 -27.83
C ASN A 593 -13.79 3.41 -29.04
N ASP A 594 -13.20 2.54 -29.87
CA ASP A 594 -13.78 1.93 -31.07
C ASP A 594 -14.52 0.61 -30.78
N ILE A 595 -14.88 0.35 -29.51
CA ILE A 595 -15.63 -0.84 -29.12
C ILE A 595 -16.96 -0.94 -29.90
N PRO A 596 -17.28 -2.13 -30.47
CA PRO A 596 -18.42 -2.27 -31.36
C PRO A 596 -19.75 -2.03 -30.64
N LYS A 597 -20.64 -1.32 -31.34
CA LYS A 597 -22.01 -1.06 -30.90
C LYS A 597 -22.98 -1.90 -31.73
N GLN A 598 -23.99 -2.46 -31.07
CA GLN A 598 -24.96 -3.34 -31.72
C GLN A 598 -26.39 -2.83 -31.53
N PHE A 599 -27.21 -2.92 -32.58
CA PHE A 599 -28.62 -2.55 -32.53
C PHE A 599 -29.38 -3.43 -31.50
N ASN A 600 -30.27 -2.82 -30.71
CA ASN A 600 -31.00 -3.42 -29.57
C ASN A 600 -30.21 -3.70 -28.29
N THR A 601 -28.97 -3.23 -28.20
CA THR A 601 -28.16 -3.34 -26.97
C THR A 601 -27.71 -1.98 -26.47
N MET A 602 -27.55 -1.85 -25.16
CA MET A 602 -26.94 -0.69 -24.52
C MET A 602 -25.60 -1.08 -23.94
N ILE A 603 -24.53 -0.43 -24.40
CA ILE A 603 -23.19 -0.56 -23.83
C ILE A 603 -22.93 0.52 -22.78
N SER A 604 -22.27 0.11 -21.71
CA SER A 604 -21.98 0.90 -20.52
C SER A 604 -20.53 0.67 -20.12
N LEU A 605 -19.71 1.72 -20.15
CA LEU A 605 -18.26 1.61 -19.96
C LEU A 605 -17.80 2.52 -18.83
N TYR A 606 -17.01 1.97 -17.92
CA TYR A 606 -16.29 2.74 -16.93
C TYR A 606 -14.88 2.16 -16.78
N ALA A 607 -13.92 2.76 -17.48
CA ALA A 607 -12.59 2.17 -17.62
C ALA A 607 -12.69 0.74 -18.20
N ASP A 608 -12.18 -0.26 -17.50
CA ASP A 608 -12.20 -1.67 -17.85
C ASP A 608 -13.55 -2.36 -17.55
N ASP A 609 -14.35 -1.83 -16.62
CA ASP A 609 -15.69 -2.36 -16.34
C ASP A 609 -16.61 -2.12 -17.54
N THR A 610 -17.02 -3.23 -18.18
CA THR A 610 -17.89 -3.22 -19.36
C THR A 610 -19.19 -3.94 -19.07
N ALA A 611 -20.32 -3.25 -19.27
CA ALA A 611 -21.65 -3.81 -19.11
C ALA A 611 -22.46 -3.70 -20.41
N ILE A 612 -23.14 -4.78 -20.78
CA ILE A 612 -23.96 -4.87 -21.99
C ILE A 612 -25.37 -5.27 -21.56
N LEU A 613 -26.35 -4.49 -21.99
CA LEU A 613 -27.75 -4.70 -21.61
C LEU A 613 -28.64 -4.84 -22.84
N ALA A 614 -29.62 -5.74 -22.77
CA ALA A 614 -30.65 -5.90 -23.78
C ALA A 614 -32.02 -6.05 -23.11
N ARG A 615 -33.07 -5.47 -23.71
CA ARG A 615 -34.45 -5.50 -23.18
C ARG A 615 -35.42 -6.12 -24.18
N ASN A 616 -36.29 -7.00 -23.71
CA ASN A 616 -37.40 -7.55 -24.50
C ASN A 616 -38.44 -8.22 -23.59
N LYS A 617 -39.66 -8.45 -24.08
CA LYS A 617 -40.64 -9.29 -23.38
C LYS A 617 -40.24 -10.76 -23.40
N ASN A 618 -39.71 -11.25 -24.53
CA ASN A 618 -39.29 -12.65 -24.69
C ASN A 618 -37.81 -12.82 -24.33
N PRO A 619 -37.47 -13.66 -23.34
CA PRO A 619 -36.09 -13.98 -22.96
C PRO A 619 -35.19 -14.45 -24.11
N LYS A 620 -35.75 -15.13 -25.12
CA LYS A 620 -34.97 -15.63 -26.27
C LYS A 620 -34.38 -14.49 -27.10
N TYR A 621 -35.12 -13.41 -27.31
CA TYR A 621 -34.59 -12.25 -28.05
C TYR A 621 -33.54 -11.48 -27.26
N ILE A 622 -33.64 -11.45 -25.93
CA ILE A 622 -32.60 -10.87 -25.06
C ILE A 622 -31.30 -11.66 -25.24
N GLN A 623 -31.36 -12.98 -25.13
CA GLN A 623 -30.18 -13.82 -25.28
C GLN A 623 -29.59 -13.74 -26.70
N LEU A 624 -30.43 -13.70 -27.74
CA LEU A 624 -29.96 -13.54 -29.12
C LEU A 624 -29.26 -12.19 -29.32
N ALA A 625 -29.81 -11.10 -28.78
CA ALA A 625 -29.19 -9.77 -28.85
C ALA A 625 -27.85 -9.73 -28.10
N LEU A 626 -27.80 -10.29 -26.88
CA LEU A 626 -26.58 -10.36 -26.08
C LEU A 626 -25.50 -11.20 -26.76
N ASN A 627 -25.83 -12.42 -27.23
CA ASN A 627 -24.85 -13.28 -27.89
C ASN A 627 -24.35 -12.69 -29.21
N ARG A 628 -25.21 -12.04 -29.99
CA ARG A 628 -24.77 -11.35 -31.21
C ARG A 628 -23.78 -10.22 -30.90
N HIS A 629 -24.00 -9.47 -29.82
CA HIS A 629 -23.06 -8.43 -29.39
C HIS A 629 -21.76 -9.05 -28.84
N LEU A 630 -21.85 -10.10 -28.04
CA LEU A 630 -20.67 -10.79 -27.50
C LEU A 630 -19.80 -11.38 -28.62
N LEU A 631 -20.39 -11.99 -29.66
CA LEU A 631 -19.63 -12.47 -30.83
C LEU A 631 -18.87 -11.33 -31.53
N SER A 632 -19.53 -10.19 -31.76
CA SER A 632 -18.85 -9.02 -32.34
C SER A 632 -17.73 -8.49 -31.45
N LEU A 633 -17.88 -8.63 -30.13
CA LEU A 633 -16.84 -8.25 -29.18
C LEU A 633 -15.69 -9.25 -29.16
N GLU A 634 -15.95 -10.57 -29.27
CA GLU A 634 -14.91 -11.60 -29.37
C GLU A 634 -13.95 -11.30 -30.52
N ASP A 635 -14.48 -11.01 -31.71
CA ASP A 635 -13.68 -10.62 -32.87
C ASP A 635 -12.86 -9.35 -32.61
N TRP A 636 -13.46 -8.36 -31.95
CA TRP A 636 -12.79 -7.11 -31.59
C TRP A 636 -11.69 -7.31 -30.54
N PHE A 637 -11.94 -8.13 -29.53
CA PHE A 637 -10.98 -8.49 -28.51
C PHE A 637 -9.80 -9.25 -29.11
N ALA A 638 -10.05 -10.13 -30.10
CA ALA A 638 -9.01 -10.82 -30.84
C ALA A 638 -8.13 -9.86 -31.65
N LYS A 639 -8.77 -8.94 -32.41
CA LYS A 639 -8.06 -7.91 -33.21
C LYS A 639 -7.12 -7.04 -32.37
N TRP A 640 -7.53 -6.68 -31.16
CA TRP A 640 -6.78 -5.78 -30.28
C TRP A 640 -6.00 -6.48 -29.17
N LYS A 641 -5.90 -7.81 -29.20
CA LYS A 641 -5.16 -8.64 -28.23
C LYS A 641 -5.62 -8.46 -26.77
N ILE A 642 -6.92 -8.27 -26.55
CA ILE A 642 -7.51 -8.09 -25.22
C ILE A 642 -8.05 -9.44 -24.74
N ALA A 643 -7.60 -9.89 -23.56
CA ALA A 643 -8.10 -11.12 -22.95
C ALA A 643 -9.24 -10.84 -21.95
N ILE A 644 -10.27 -11.70 -21.98
CA ILE A 644 -11.42 -11.63 -21.07
C ILE A 644 -11.34 -12.76 -20.06
N ASN A 645 -11.67 -12.46 -18.80
CA ASN A 645 -11.85 -13.47 -17.78
C ASN A 645 -13.30 -13.99 -17.76
N ALA A 646 -13.60 -14.96 -18.63
CA ALA A 646 -14.93 -15.56 -18.73
C ALA A 646 -15.46 -16.14 -17.40
N THR A 647 -14.58 -16.57 -16.48
CA THR A 647 -15.00 -17.13 -15.17
C THR A 647 -15.42 -16.07 -14.15
N LYS A 648 -14.96 -14.83 -14.33
CA LYS A 648 -15.32 -13.70 -13.48
C LYS A 648 -16.42 -12.82 -14.09
N SER A 649 -16.63 -12.93 -15.40
CA SER A 649 -17.77 -12.30 -16.04
C SER A 649 -19.08 -12.87 -15.47
N GLU A 650 -20.04 -12.00 -15.21
CA GLU A 650 -21.33 -12.37 -14.61
C GLU A 650 -22.47 -11.92 -15.52
N ALA A 651 -23.53 -12.74 -15.61
CA ALA A 651 -24.76 -12.37 -16.30
C ALA A 651 -25.91 -12.32 -15.30
N ILE A 652 -26.79 -11.34 -15.40
CA ILE A 652 -27.97 -11.21 -14.54
C ILE A 652 -29.20 -10.86 -15.37
N THR A 653 -30.34 -11.45 -15.02
CA THR A 653 -31.61 -11.05 -15.60
C THR A 653 -32.44 -10.26 -14.59
N PHE A 654 -32.81 -9.05 -14.99
CA PHE A 654 -33.70 -8.18 -14.24
C PHE A 654 -35.15 -8.41 -14.66
N THR A 655 -36.01 -8.74 -13.70
CA THR A 655 -37.45 -8.92 -13.93
C THR A 655 -38.25 -8.75 -12.65
N LYS A 656 -39.46 -8.17 -12.76
CA LYS A 656 -40.47 -8.16 -11.67
C LYS A 656 -41.24 -9.49 -11.55
N SER A 657 -41.11 -10.40 -12.51
CA SER A 657 -41.79 -11.69 -12.47
C SER A 657 -41.22 -12.59 -11.38
N THR A 658 -42.09 -13.29 -10.65
CA THR A 658 -41.73 -14.30 -9.66
C THR A 658 -41.59 -15.70 -10.28
N GLN A 659 -41.97 -15.86 -11.55
CA GLN A 659 -41.90 -17.14 -12.26
C GLN A 659 -40.44 -17.49 -12.55
N LYS A 660 -40.03 -18.71 -12.17
CA LYS A 660 -38.74 -19.27 -12.57
C LYS A 660 -38.77 -19.62 -14.06
N THR A 661 -38.41 -18.67 -14.92
CA THR A 661 -38.18 -18.95 -16.33
C THR A 661 -36.77 -19.47 -16.54
N ASN A 662 -36.63 -20.57 -17.26
CA ASN A 662 -35.32 -21.07 -17.67
C ASN A 662 -34.77 -20.15 -18.77
N TYR A 663 -33.71 -19.41 -18.47
CA TYR A 663 -33.10 -18.48 -19.40
C TYR A 663 -32.08 -19.20 -20.27
N PRO A 664 -32.08 -19.01 -21.60
CA PRO A 664 -31.06 -19.58 -22.45
C PRO A 664 -29.67 -19.08 -22.01
N PRO A 665 -28.62 -19.91 -22.07
CA PRO A 665 -27.28 -19.51 -21.64
C PRO A 665 -26.70 -18.45 -22.60
N VAL A 666 -25.96 -17.52 -22.00
CA VAL A 666 -25.11 -16.56 -22.70
C VAL A 666 -23.71 -17.16 -22.79
N LYS A 667 -23.04 -17.00 -23.93
CA LYS A 667 -21.71 -17.58 -24.15
C LYS A 667 -20.70 -16.51 -24.51
N ILE A 668 -19.47 -16.68 -24.02
CA ILE A 668 -18.31 -15.94 -24.47
C ILE A 668 -17.11 -16.88 -24.63
N ASN A 669 -16.39 -16.83 -25.76
CA ASN A 669 -15.31 -17.75 -26.12
C ASN A 669 -15.72 -19.23 -25.94
N ASN A 670 -16.93 -19.59 -26.39
CA ASN A 670 -17.56 -20.89 -26.19
C ASN A 670 -17.78 -21.32 -24.72
N LYS A 671 -17.48 -20.48 -23.74
CA LYS A 671 -17.75 -20.73 -22.32
C LYS A 671 -19.09 -20.12 -21.90
N ILE A 672 -19.85 -20.85 -21.10
CA ILE A 672 -21.15 -20.39 -20.60
C ILE A 672 -20.94 -19.42 -19.44
N ILE A 673 -21.57 -18.25 -19.53
CA ILE A 673 -21.67 -17.30 -18.41
C ILE A 673 -22.97 -17.64 -17.65
N PRO A 674 -22.90 -18.08 -16.38
CA PRO A 674 -24.09 -18.43 -15.62
C PRO A 674 -24.91 -17.18 -15.24
N TRP A 675 -26.23 -17.34 -15.20
CA TRP A 675 -27.13 -16.31 -14.71
C TRP A 675 -27.12 -16.25 -13.18
N SER A 676 -26.64 -15.14 -12.61
CA SER A 676 -26.64 -14.86 -11.18
C SER A 676 -27.94 -14.17 -10.73
N GLN A 677 -28.19 -14.18 -9.42
CA GLN A 677 -29.31 -13.47 -8.79
C GLN A 677 -28.94 -12.06 -8.31
N GLU A 678 -27.65 -11.84 -8.09
CA GLU A 678 -27.07 -10.57 -7.71
C GLU A 678 -25.74 -10.41 -8.43
N CYS A 679 -25.44 -9.17 -8.84
CA CYS A 679 -24.19 -8.82 -9.49
C CYS A 679 -23.64 -7.55 -8.86
N LYS A 680 -22.32 -7.50 -8.69
CA LYS A 680 -21.66 -6.29 -8.19
C LYS A 680 -21.12 -5.48 -9.37
N TYR A 681 -21.62 -4.26 -9.54
CA TYR A 681 -21.17 -3.34 -10.59
C TYR A 681 -20.84 -1.97 -9.98
N LEU A 682 -19.64 -1.44 -10.28
CA LEU A 682 -19.14 -0.15 -9.77
C LEU A 682 -19.32 0.04 -8.26
N GLY A 683 -19.15 -1.03 -7.48
CA GLY A 683 -19.24 -1.00 -6.02
C GLY A 683 -20.66 -1.11 -5.43
N VAL A 684 -21.69 -1.21 -6.26
CA VAL A 684 -23.10 -1.41 -5.87
C VAL A 684 -23.54 -2.84 -6.23
N ILE A 685 -24.40 -3.44 -5.40
CA ILE A 685 -24.95 -4.78 -5.65
C ILE A 685 -26.34 -4.62 -6.25
N LEU A 686 -26.52 -5.11 -7.48
CA LEU A 686 -27.77 -5.11 -8.21
C LEU A 686 -28.43 -6.48 -8.07
N ASP A 687 -29.62 -6.54 -7.48
CA ASP A 687 -30.43 -7.76 -7.43
C ASP A 687 -31.46 -7.79 -8.57
N THR A 688 -31.96 -8.99 -8.92
CA THR A 688 -32.88 -9.19 -10.07
C THR A 688 -34.11 -8.27 -10.10
N ARG A 689 -34.58 -7.81 -8.94
CA ARG A 689 -35.75 -6.93 -8.81
C ARG A 689 -35.41 -5.49 -8.43
N LEU A 690 -34.13 -5.14 -8.33
CA LEU A 690 -33.66 -3.86 -7.80
C LEU A 690 -34.32 -3.50 -6.46
N THR A 691 -34.43 -4.47 -5.55
CA THR A 691 -34.91 -4.21 -4.18
C THR A 691 -33.85 -3.54 -3.32
N TRP A 692 -32.57 -3.66 -3.70
CA TRP A 692 -31.39 -3.12 -3.01
C TRP A 692 -31.10 -3.75 -1.64
N LYS A 693 -31.88 -4.75 -1.20
CA LYS A 693 -31.69 -5.37 0.11
C LYS A 693 -30.29 -5.99 0.28
N PRO A 694 -29.74 -6.76 -0.68
CA PRO A 694 -28.37 -7.27 -0.58
C PRO A 694 -27.33 -6.14 -0.47
N HIS A 695 -27.51 -5.05 -1.21
CA HIS A 695 -26.65 -3.88 -1.14
C HIS A 695 -26.63 -3.25 0.26
N PHE A 696 -27.79 -3.04 0.89
CA PHE A 696 -27.85 -2.49 2.24
C PHE A 696 -27.22 -3.41 3.30
N LEU A 697 -27.35 -4.73 3.16
CA LEU A 697 -26.69 -5.69 4.05
C LEU A 697 -25.17 -5.66 3.89
N TYR A 698 -24.68 -5.61 2.65
CA TYR A 698 -23.26 -5.44 2.34
C TYR A 698 -22.71 -4.13 2.92
N THR A 699 -23.41 -3.01 2.69
CA THR A 699 -23.03 -1.69 3.22
C THR A 699 -23.04 -1.66 4.75
N LYS A 700 -24.03 -2.29 5.40
CA LYS A 700 -24.07 -2.47 6.86
C LYS A 700 -22.84 -3.21 7.39
N LYS A 701 -22.44 -4.32 6.75
CA LYS A 701 -21.24 -5.08 7.14
C LYS A 701 -19.99 -4.21 7.02
N LYS A 702 -19.78 -3.59 5.86
CA LYS A 702 -18.65 -2.70 5.58
C LYS A 702 -18.56 -1.52 6.56
N PHE A 703 -19.71 -0.91 6.89
CA PHE A 703 -19.80 0.14 7.89
C PHE A 703 -19.38 -0.35 9.27
N ARG A 704 -19.93 -1.48 9.76
CA ARG A 704 -19.59 -2.04 11.07
C ARG A 704 -18.10 -2.37 11.20
N ASP A 705 -17.50 -2.95 10.17
CA ASP A 705 -16.08 -3.28 10.17
C ASP A 705 -15.21 -2.02 10.23
N LEU A 706 -15.61 -0.94 9.54
CA LEU A 706 -14.92 0.34 9.62
C LEU A 706 -15.14 1.04 10.97
N THR A 707 -16.36 1.02 11.52
CA THR A 707 -16.67 1.56 12.85
C THR A 707 -15.86 0.86 13.93
N ARG A 708 -15.66 -0.47 13.82
CA ARG A 708 -14.83 -1.24 14.77
C ARG A 708 -13.38 -0.75 14.78
N LYS A 709 -12.82 -0.39 13.63
CA LYS A 709 -11.45 0.16 13.54
C LYS A 709 -11.33 1.51 14.25
N PHE A 710 -12.35 2.36 14.14
CA PHE A 710 -12.37 3.67 14.81
C PHE A 710 -12.90 3.64 16.23
N TYR A 711 -13.29 2.46 16.75
CA TYR A 711 -13.90 2.31 18.07
C TYR A 711 -13.10 2.95 19.21
N PRO A 712 -11.75 2.83 19.27
CA PRO A 712 -10.96 3.49 20.32
C PRO A 712 -11.12 5.01 20.37
N LEU A 713 -11.41 5.67 19.23
CA LEU A 713 -11.55 7.12 19.13
C LEU A 713 -12.98 7.62 19.35
N ILE A 714 -13.97 6.82 18.94
CA ILE A 714 -15.40 7.21 18.94
C ILE A 714 -16.19 6.61 20.10
N SER A 715 -15.57 5.79 20.94
CA SER A 715 -16.23 5.20 22.10
C SER A 715 -16.72 6.28 23.07
N ARG A 716 -17.64 5.89 23.97
CA ARG A 716 -18.17 6.78 25.00
C ARG A 716 -17.06 7.29 25.93
N ASN A 717 -16.13 6.42 26.28
CA ASN A 717 -15.04 6.73 27.22
C ASN A 717 -13.86 7.44 26.56
N ALA A 718 -13.80 7.46 25.22
CA ALA A 718 -12.76 8.17 24.49
C ALA A 718 -12.82 9.67 24.79
N LYS A 719 -11.67 10.26 25.15
CA LYS A 719 -11.53 11.67 25.53
C LYS A 719 -11.45 12.64 24.34
N LEU A 720 -11.56 12.13 23.12
CA LEU A 720 -11.65 12.94 21.90
C LEU A 720 -12.91 13.84 21.95
N SER A 721 -12.79 15.10 21.52
CA SER A 721 -13.91 16.03 21.49
C SER A 721 -15.09 15.50 20.65
N ARG A 722 -16.31 15.88 21.02
CA ARG A 722 -17.54 15.46 20.31
C ARG A 722 -17.51 15.89 18.84
N GLU A 723 -17.04 17.10 18.57
CA GLU A 723 -16.87 17.64 17.22
C GLU A 723 -15.93 16.77 16.38
N ASN A 724 -14.77 16.39 16.92
CA ASN A 724 -13.83 15.51 16.25
C ASN A 724 -14.41 14.10 16.02
N LYS A 725 -15.20 13.56 16.96
CA LYS A 725 -15.91 12.28 16.76
C LYS A 725 -16.94 12.36 15.63
N ILE A 726 -17.69 13.46 15.54
CA ILE A 726 -18.65 13.71 14.44
C ILE A 726 -17.91 13.91 13.12
N LEU A 727 -16.73 14.52 13.15
CA LEU A 727 -15.88 14.67 11.98
C LEU A 727 -15.38 13.31 11.47
N ILE A 728 -14.97 12.39 12.36
CA ILE A 728 -14.64 10.99 11.98
C ILE A 728 -15.85 10.34 11.29
N TYR A 729 -17.05 10.49 11.88
CA TYR A 729 -18.27 9.97 11.28
C TYR A 729 -18.51 10.55 9.89
N THR A 730 -18.45 11.88 9.75
CA THR A 730 -18.75 12.59 8.51
C THR A 730 -17.73 12.31 7.41
N ALA A 731 -16.44 12.25 7.75
CA ALA A 731 -15.35 12.10 6.77
C ALA A 731 -15.10 10.65 6.35
N TYR A 732 -15.29 9.68 7.25
CA TYR A 732 -14.91 8.28 6.99
C TYR A 732 -16.08 7.30 6.97
N LEU A 733 -17.05 7.43 7.87
CA LEU A 733 -18.09 6.43 8.05
C LEU A 733 -19.32 6.72 7.18
N ARG A 734 -19.76 7.97 7.11
CA ARG A 734 -20.92 8.40 6.33
C ARG A 734 -20.76 8.15 4.82
N PRO A 735 -19.60 8.39 4.18
CA PRO A 735 -19.43 8.12 2.75
C PRO A 735 -19.65 6.64 2.37
N VAL A 736 -19.40 5.70 3.29
CA VAL A 736 -19.70 4.27 3.09
C VAL A 736 -21.20 4.03 2.99
N LEU A 737 -22.00 4.75 3.77
CA LEU A 737 -23.47 4.64 3.77
C LEU A 737 -24.12 5.37 2.60
N THR A 738 -23.54 6.48 2.13
CA THR A 738 -24.15 7.37 1.12
C THR A 738 -23.64 7.12 -0.30
N TYR A 739 -22.69 6.20 -0.51
CA TYR A 739 -22.15 5.95 -1.84
C TYR A 739 -23.26 5.50 -2.80
N ALA A 740 -23.32 6.12 -3.99
CA ALA A 740 -24.35 5.88 -5.01
C ALA A 740 -25.80 6.09 -4.55
N SER A 741 -26.05 6.94 -3.55
CA SER A 741 -27.41 7.21 -3.04
C SER A 741 -28.38 7.79 -4.07
N SER A 742 -27.88 8.42 -5.13
CA SER A 742 -28.69 8.85 -6.27
C SER A 742 -29.34 7.68 -7.02
N VAL A 743 -28.78 6.48 -6.91
CA VAL A 743 -29.21 5.28 -7.64
C VAL A 743 -30.20 4.46 -6.82
N TRP A 744 -29.89 4.18 -5.55
CA TRP A 744 -30.75 3.36 -4.68
C TRP A 744 -31.70 4.18 -3.78
N GLY A 745 -31.67 5.51 -3.86
CA GLY A 745 -32.42 6.40 -2.96
C GLY A 745 -33.95 6.25 -3.01
N TYR A 746 -34.49 5.64 -4.07
CA TYR A 746 -35.91 5.31 -4.19
C TYR A 746 -36.29 3.95 -3.58
N ALA A 747 -35.33 3.22 -2.98
CA ALA A 747 -35.59 1.93 -2.37
C ALA A 747 -36.66 2.00 -1.28
N ALA A 748 -37.27 0.84 -0.97
CA ALA A 748 -38.31 0.76 0.05
C ALA A 748 -37.83 1.28 1.41
N LYS A 749 -38.69 2.03 2.12
CA LYS A 749 -38.38 2.60 3.44
C LYS A 749 -37.85 1.56 4.43
N TYR A 750 -38.35 0.32 4.37
CA TYR A 750 -37.86 -0.78 5.21
C TYR A 750 -36.37 -1.09 4.99
N ASN A 751 -35.88 -1.01 3.75
CA ASN A 751 -34.47 -1.25 3.43
C ASN A 751 -33.59 -0.07 3.89
N HIS A 752 -34.08 1.17 3.77
CA HIS A 752 -33.40 2.35 4.33
C HIS A 752 -33.22 2.27 5.86
N LYS A 753 -34.18 1.69 6.59
CA LYS A 753 -34.06 1.50 8.04
C LYS A 753 -32.81 0.68 8.43
N ILE A 754 -32.32 -0.21 7.57
CA ILE A 754 -31.14 -1.04 7.84
C ILE A 754 -29.90 -0.16 8.08
N ILE A 755 -29.67 0.85 7.24
CA ILE A 755 -28.52 1.77 7.36
C ILE A 755 -28.79 2.89 8.36
N GLU A 756 -30.03 3.40 8.42
CA GLU A 756 -30.44 4.45 9.35
C GLU A 756 -30.26 4.00 10.80
N THR A 757 -30.59 2.74 11.11
CA THR A 757 -30.37 2.16 12.44
C THR A 757 -28.89 2.19 12.82
N GLN A 758 -27.98 1.86 11.89
CA GLN A 758 -26.54 1.88 12.17
C GLN A 758 -26.02 3.29 12.45
N GLN A 759 -26.48 4.27 11.66
CA GLN A 759 -26.17 5.68 11.88
C GLN A 759 -26.68 6.15 13.26
N ASN A 760 -27.95 5.90 13.58
CA ASN A 760 -28.56 6.34 14.82
C ASN A 760 -27.85 5.73 16.05
N LEU A 761 -27.53 4.43 16.00
CA LEU A 761 -26.79 3.76 17.08
C LEU A 761 -25.41 4.40 17.31
N LEU A 762 -24.71 4.77 16.24
CA LEU A 762 -23.40 5.40 16.36
C LEU A 762 -23.51 6.83 16.90
N ILE A 763 -24.45 7.64 16.38
CA ILE A 763 -24.61 9.04 16.80
C ILE A 763 -25.05 9.11 18.27
N ARG A 764 -25.99 8.26 18.70
CA ARG A 764 -26.36 8.13 20.12
C ARG A 764 -25.15 7.81 20.99
N LYS A 765 -24.30 6.88 20.54
CA LYS A 765 -23.08 6.51 21.26
C LYS A 765 -22.09 7.68 21.36
N ILE A 766 -21.88 8.44 20.28
CA ILE A 766 -21.02 9.63 20.28
C ILE A 766 -21.55 10.70 21.25
N CYS A 767 -22.88 10.87 21.31
CA CYS A 767 -23.53 11.89 22.14
C CYS A 767 -23.80 11.44 23.58
N GLY A 768 -23.57 10.17 23.92
CA GLY A 768 -23.95 9.61 25.22
C GLY A 768 -25.47 9.46 25.43
N ALA A 769 -26.28 9.62 24.38
CA ALA A 769 -27.75 9.63 24.41
C ALA A 769 -28.35 8.22 24.21
N ASN A 770 -27.89 7.25 25.00
CA ASN A 770 -28.39 5.86 24.94
C ASN A 770 -29.71 5.66 25.69
N ILE A 771 -30.26 6.71 26.28
CA ILE A 771 -31.50 6.62 27.05
C ILE A 771 -32.69 6.56 26.09
N TRP A 772 -33.62 5.63 26.35
CA TRP A 772 -34.68 5.24 25.45
C TRP A 772 -35.70 6.36 25.14
N TYR A 773 -35.88 7.32 26.05
CA TYR A 773 -36.82 8.44 25.88
C TYR A 773 -36.28 9.61 25.04
N ILE A 774 -34.97 9.68 24.76
CA ILE A 774 -34.41 10.76 23.93
C ILE A 774 -34.72 10.44 22.46
N HIS A 775 -35.49 11.28 21.78
CA HIS A 775 -35.77 11.07 20.36
C HIS A 775 -34.55 11.37 19.49
N ASN A 776 -34.36 10.60 18.41
CA ASN A 776 -33.25 10.83 17.48
C ASN A 776 -33.31 12.24 16.87
N THR A 777 -34.52 12.77 16.63
CA THR A 777 -34.76 14.11 16.10
C THR A 777 -34.12 15.19 16.96
N ASP A 778 -34.19 15.05 18.27
CA ASP A 778 -33.67 16.05 19.21
C ASP A 778 -32.15 16.00 19.24
N ILE A 779 -31.56 14.80 19.12
CA ILE A 779 -30.12 14.61 18.98
C ILE A 779 -29.61 15.28 17.70
N TYR A 780 -30.30 15.12 16.57
CA TYR A 780 -29.90 15.75 15.30
C TYR A 780 -30.03 17.27 15.35
N LYS A 781 -31.12 17.80 15.93
CA LYS A 781 -31.31 19.25 16.13
C LYS A 781 -30.19 19.83 17.01
N ALA A 782 -29.88 19.18 18.12
CA ALA A 782 -28.81 19.61 19.03
C ALA A 782 -27.40 19.55 18.41
N LEU A 783 -27.23 18.78 17.33
CA LEU A 783 -25.97 18.67 16.60
C LEU A 783 -25.87 19.64 15.41
N ASP A 784 -26.93 20.39 15.10
CA ASP A 784 -27.09 21.15 13.85
C ASP A 784 -26.65 20.33 12.61
N TYR A 785 -27.05 19.05 12.60
CA TYR A 785 -26.59 18.10 11.59
C TYR A 785 -27.80 17.59 10.80
N PRO A 786 -27.71 17.46 9.45
CA PRO A 786 -28.86 17.10 8.64
C PRO A 786 -29.49 15.78 9.13
N PRO A 787 -30.83 15.74 9.28
CA PRO A 787 -31.51 14.57 9.79
C PRO A 787 -31.36 13.39 8.81
N SER A 788 -31.70 12.22 9.33
CA SER A 788 -31.63 10.88 8.74
C SER A 788 -31.53 10.77 7.20
N LEU A 789 -30.74 9.78 6.78
CA LEU A 789 -30.64 9.31 5.37
C LEU A 789 -31.98 8.95 4.73
N SER A 790 -33.08 8.91 5.49
CA SER A 790 -34.41 8.46 5.04
C SER A 790 -35.27 9.53 4.37
N SER A 791 -34.82 10.79 4.32
CA SER A 791 -35.51 11.85 3.57
C SER A 791 -34.90 12.01 2.17
N SER A 792 -35.66 11.64 1.14
CA SER A 792 -35.26 11.71 -0.28
C SER A 792 -34.74 13.10 -0.71
N LYS A 793 -35.34 14.17 -0.17
CA LYS A 793 -34.86 15.56 -0.35
C LYS A 793 -33.46 15.80 0.24
N ASN A 794 -33.14 15.20 1.40
CA ASN A 794 -31.83 15.37 2.04
C ASN A 794 -30.74 14.51 1.40
N LEU A 795 -31.06 13.34 0.81
CA LEU A 795 -30.08 12.53 0.07
C LEU A 795 -29.57 13.24 -1.21
N LEU A 796 -30.44 13.99 -1.90
CA LEU A 796 -30.09 14.78 -3.09
C LEU A 796 -29.40 16.12 -2.74
N GLN A 797 -29.78 16.78 -1.63
CA GLN A 797 -29.09 17.98 -1.14
C GLN A 797 -27.72 17.68 -0.47
N THR A 798 -27.51 16.45 0.01
CA THR A 798 -26.24 16.07 0.66
C THR A 798 -25.16 15.66 -0.33
N SER A 799 -25.50 15.13 -1.51
CA SER A 799 -24.52 14.90 -2.59
C SER A 799 -23.91 16.23 -3.09
N THR A 800 -24.73 17.28 -3.16
CA THR A 800 -24.32 18.64 -3.52
C THR A 800 -23.48 19.31 -2.42
N LYS A 801 -23.84 19.19 -1.13
CA LYS A 801 -23.02 19.71 0.00
C LYS A 801 -21.70 18.95 0.25
N LEU A 802 -21.68 17.63 0.05
CA LEU A 802 -20.44 16.85 0.15
C LEU A 802 -19.44 17.25 -0.93
N SER A 803 -19.91 17.53 -2.16
CA SER A 803 -19.06 18.01 -3.25
C SER A 803 -18.36 19.34 -2.92
N THR A 804 -19.03 20.24 -2.20
CA THR A 804 -18.49 21.54 -1.76
C THR A 804 -17.51 21.39 -0.60
N ILE A 805 -17.72 20.45 0.32
CA ILE A 805 -16.78 20.16 1.42
C ILE A 805 -15.51 19.46 0.89
N THR A 806 -15.62 18.55 -0.09
CA THR A 806 -14.45 17.97 -0.76
C THR A 806 -13.69 18.94 -1.67
N LYS A 807 -14.36 19.99 -2.18
CA LYS A 807 -13.70 21.05 -2.97
C LYS A 807 -12.99 22.08 -2.08
N THR A 808 -13.46 22.32 -0.85
CA THR A 808 -12.95 23.38 0.04
C THR A 808 -11.87 22.92 1.03
N ARG A 809 -11.67 21.62 1.22
CA ARG A 809 -10.54 21.09 1.99
C ARG A 809 -9.88 19.97 1.21
N GLN A 810 -8.56 20.04 1.04
CA GLN A 810 -7.68 19.14 0.29
C GLN A 810 -7.77 17.67 0.77
N LEU A 811 -8.93 17.04 0.61
CA LEU A 811 -9.11 15.61 0.76
C LEU A 811 -8.72 14.98 -0.57
N ASN A 812 -7.60 14.27 -0.52
CA ASN A 812 -7.05 13.46 -1.60
C ASN A 812 -8.16 12.69 -2.36
N PRO A 813 -8.33 12.87 -3.69
CA PRO A 813 -9.23 12.04 -4.49
C PRO A 813 -8.86 10.56 -4.49
N SER A 814 -7.65 10.20 -4.04
CA SER A 814 -7.23 8.81 -3.79
C SER A 814 -7.98 8.12 -2.63
N LEU A 815 -8.92 8.81 -1.98
CA LEU A 815 -9.87 8.24 -1.02
C LEU A 815 -10.95 7.34 -1.68
N PHE A 816 -11.12 7.42 -3.01
CA PHE A 816 -11.95 6.50 -3.79
C PHE A 816 -11.08 5.54 -4.59
N ILE A 817 -10.20 4.80 -3.92
CA ILE A 817 -9.84 3.46 -4.41
C ILE A 817 -11.03 2.58 -4.03
N ASN A 818 -12.09 2.65 -4.84
CA ASN A 818 -13.01 1.52 -4.91
C ASN A 818 -12.23 0.35 -5.49
N PRO A 819 -12.54 -0.89 -5.06
CA PRO A 819 -11.99 -2.07 -5.68
C PRO A 819 -12.62 -2.17 -7.06
N THR A 820 -11.93 -1.64 -8.07
CA THR A 820 -11.87 -2.30 -9.37
C THR A 820 -10.60 -3.16 -9.36
#